data_AF-A0A2M8R0N0-F1
#
_entry.id   AF-A0A2M8R0N0-F1
#
_cell.length_a   1.000
_cell.length_b   1.000
_cell.length_c   1.000
_cell.angle_alpha   90.00
_cell.angle_beta   90.00
_cell.angle_gamma   90.00
#
_symmetry.space_group_name_H-M   'P 1'
#
loop_
_entity.id
_entity.type
_entity.pdbx_description
1 polymer ?
#
loop_
_entity_poly.entity_id
_entity_poly.type
_entity_poly.pdbx_seq_one_letter_code
_entity_poly.pdbx_strand_id
1 'polypeptide(L)'
;MGAKVPSVGAMLPSASGSRVAAAGEALARTRRGQASLRFRPPTAWGGVGRRLCPTALPTPSRTSRRTISSSQTQVRPVHIDVAPTSQPLVNGAFVPVPSQTAREQSMSHHHHHGDYHPFKKFKFGTNGNDAIQGSDQSDVIFGFQGNDTIVAGLGNDIAFGGRGNDWIDGGKGNDTLFGESGNDALIGGDGNDDLHGGRGRDLLIGGAGRDQLDGDQGNDKFLFRQGMGVDTIEHLDAGDRVDVRDFNIPSFQALINSARQIGHDVQIDLGGGDKLIIEHARISDLHAEQFIVSDEVKGASSSQTPYLLSSDSHVYTESLLTTGDSVNGYKMAGIPDGLGAFDNGDGTFTVLMNHELPAAAGIARAHGGTGAFVSEWVVDKTTLQVLSGKDLIHDVWMYEGGTYVDHNAGGSPVTFNRFCSADLADSGAFYNAQTGLGFDGRLYLNGEEGGVEGRAFAHVVGGPQDGNSYELAWLGNMAYENVVANAHTGDKTVVGMMDDGQNGQVYFYSGTKQSTGNAIEKAGLTGGHLLGIHVTDFEGSANNAQSNTSPLGADEKSAFTMIDLGDVSGKTGAQIDADSEAAGVTTFLRPEDGAWDTLNPNRFYFVTTNAFNAPSQLWALDFADASHPELGGTIKLLLNGSEGQQMLDNITVDSHGKLILCEDVGNNAHLGRVWQYDPATDALTQLAQHDASRFVTGGANFLTQDEEASGVIDVSHILGNAGENVYLIDTQSHLNVGGELVEGGQLQLIHQYLV
;
A
#
# COMPACT_ATOMS: atom_id res chain seq x y z
N MET A 1 30.31 53.29 34.31
CA MET A 1 29.98 54.67 34.71
C MET A 1 28.48 54.88 34.50
N GLY A 2 27.75 55.32 35.54
CA GLY A 2 26.42 55.96 35.53
C GLY A 2 25.24 55.19 34.90
N ALA A 3 24.42 54.40 35.61
CA ALA A 3 23.40 54.75 36.62
C ALA A 3 22.01 55.13 36.06
N LYS A 4 20.97 54.33 36.34
CA LYS A 4 19.91 54.67 37.33
C LYS A 4 18.89 53.53 37.54
N VAL A 5 18.69 53.25 38.82
CA VAL A 5 17.70 52.44 39.58
C VAL A 5 16.56 53.41 40.02
N PRO A 6 15.45 53.09 40.75
CA PRO A 6 14.84 51.87 41.34
C PRO A 6 13.35 51.67 40.93
N SER A 7 12.48 50.76 41.44
CA SER A 7 12.22 50.26 42.81
C SER A 7 11.20 49.10 42.74
N VAL A 8 11.41 47.94 43.40
CA VAL A 8 11.03 47.54 44.79
C VAL A 8 9.76 46.67 44.81
N GLY A 9 9.85 45.50 45.47
CA GLY A 9 8.72 44.74 45.97
C GLY A 9 9.09 43.31 46.37
N ALA A 10 9.46 43.10 47.64
CA ALA A 10 9.95 41.84 48.19
C ALA A 10 8.91 41.12 49.07
N MET A 11 9.10 39.80 49.21
CA MET A 11 8.80 38.91 50.36
C MET A 11 7.33 38.57 50.72
N LEU A 12 6.93 37.30 50.44
CA LEU A 12 6.66 36.15 51.36
C LEU A 12 6.15 36.42 52.81
N PRO A 13 5.56 35.46 53.60
CA PRO A 13 5.12 34.07 53.33
C PRO A 13 3.82 33.59 54.08
N SER A 14 3.49 32.30 53.91
CA SER A 14 3.01 31.31 54.91
C SER A 14 1.54 31.25 55.42
N ALA A 15 0.99 30.03 55.24
CA ALA A 15 0.39 29.12 56.23
C ALA A 15 -1.06 29.30 56.76
N SER A 16 -1.67 28.11 56.87
CA SER A 16 -2.55 27.59 57.94
C SER A 16 -4.06 27.55 57.70
N GLY A 17 -4.69 26.47 58.19
CA GLY A 17 -5.94 26.60 58.93
C GLY A 17 -7.12 25.70 58.53
N SER A 18 -7.20 24.54 59.18
CA SER A 18 -8.35 23.62 59.32
C SER A 18 -9.66 24.21 59.87
N ARG A 19 -10.82 23.58 59.57
CA ARG A 19 -11.97 23.18 60.45
C ARG A 19 -13.27 23.03 59.62
N VAL A 20 -13.93 21.87 59.52
CA VAL A 20 -14.90 21.19 60.42
C VAL A 20 -16.17 22.01 60.77
N ALA A 21 -17.35 21.54 60.31
CA ALA A 21 -18.65 21.41 61.03
C ALA A 21 -19.84 21.34 60.01
N ALA A 22 -20.60 20.23 59.97
CA ALA A 22 -21.92 20.01 60.62
C ALA A 22 -23.12 20.59 59.80
N ALA A 23 -23.98 19.79 59.18
CA ALA A 23 -25.13 19.01 59.72
C ALA A 23 -26.48 19.77 59.67
N GLY A 24 -27.56 19.08 59.25
CA GLY A 24 -28.97 19.48 59.36
C GLY A 24 -29.75 19.35 58.04
N GLU A 25 -30.44 18.23 57.79
CA GLU A 25 -31.89 17.99 58.04
C GLU A 25 -32.82 18.67 57.01
N ALA A 26 -33.98 18.19 56.58
CA ALA A 26 -34.72 16.91 56.48
C ALA A 26 -36.11 17.31 55.92
N LEU A 27 -36.78 16.47 55.10
CA LEU A 27 -38.26 16.35 54.90
C LEU A 27 -38.51 15.56 53.59
N ALA A 28 -38.65 14.23 53.59
CA ALA A 28 -39.83 13.41 53.91
C ALA A 28 -41.03 13.53 52.93
N ARG A 29 -41.32 12.45 52.17
CA ARG A 29 -42.53 11.60 52.36
C ARG A 29 -42.72 10.49 51.28
N THR A 30 -42.75 9.24 51.77
CA THR A 30 -43.70 8.12 51.48
C THR A 30 -43.84 7.57 50.04
N ARG A 31 -43.84 6.25 49.74
CA ARG A 31 -44.50 5.07 50.38
C ARG A 31 -43.74 3.75 50.15
N ARG A 32 -44.10 2.75 50.98
CA ARG A 32 -43.47 1.46 51.31
C ARG A 32 -43.93 0.25 50.46
N GLY A 33 -43.11 -0.82 50.49
CA GLY A 33 -43.48 -2.25 50.48
C GLY A 33 -42.52 -3.10 49.63
N GLN A 34 -41.40 -3.66 50.14
CA GLN A 34 -41.23 -4.99 50.79
C GLN A 34 -42.03 -6.12 50.09
N ALA A 35 -41.50 -7.30 49.73
CA ALA A 35 -40.32 -8.04 50.19
C ALA A 35 -39.93 -9.20 49.23
N SER A 36 -38.64 -9.58 49.30
CA SER A 36 -38.00 -10.91 49.10
C SER A 36 -38.83 -12.16 48.74
N LEU A 37 -38.32 -13.02 47.84
CA LEU A 37 -37.76 -14.35 48.18
C LEU A 37 -37.19 -15.12 46.97
N ARG A 38 -36.25 -16.03 47.26
CA ARG A 38 -35.61 -17.06 46.41
C ARG A 38 -36.62 -18.12 45.90
N PHE A 39 -36.30 -18.87 44.82
CA PHE A 39 -36.13 -20.35 44.78
C PHE A 39 -36.12 -20.94 43.33
N ARG A 40 -35.05 -21.70 43.05
CA ARG A 40 -34.84 -22.98 42.29
C ARG A 40 -35.78 -23.51 41.17
N PRO A 41 -35.24 -24.42 40.30
CA PRO A 41 -35.83 -24.91 39.04
C PRO A 41 -36.67 -26.19 39.23
N PRO A 42 -37.22 -26.78 38.15
CA PRO A 42 -37.45 -28.22 38.16
C PRO A 42 -37.05 -28.97 36.87
N THR A 43 -36.74 -30.25 37.11
CA THR A 43 -36.39 -31.34 36.19
C THR A 43 -37.56 -32.28 35.91
N ALA A 44 -37.58 -32.85 34.69
CA ALA A 44 -37.88 -34.23 34.24
C ALA A 44 -39.13 -35.05 34.65
N TRP A 45 -39.49 -36.00 33.76
CA TRP A 45 -39.87 -37.44 33.93
C TRP A 45 -40.87 -37.84 32.79
N GLY A 46 -40.78 -38.94 32.03
CA GLY A 46 -39.82 -40.05 31.89
C GLY A 46 -40.30 -41.15 30.90
N GLY A 47 -39.37 -42.03 30.46
CA GLY A 47 -39.57 -43.41 29.93
C GLY A 47 -39.75 -43.59 28.40
N VAL A 48 -39.25 -44.60 27.66
CA VAL A 48 -38.48 -45.85 27.90
C VAL A 48 -37.92 -46.33 26.52
N GLY A 49 -36.67 -46.83 26.45
CA GLY A 49 -36.35 -48.07 25.69
C GLY A 49 -35.67 -48.05 24.30
N ARG A 50 -34.35 -48.31 24.30
CA ARG A 50 -33.60 -49.36 23.53
C ARG A 50 -33.40 -49.30 21.99
N ARG A 51 -32.09 -49.38 21.62
CA ARG A 51 -31.37 -50.21 20.59
C ARG A 51 -30.72 -49.51 19.36
N LEU A 52 -29.38 -49.60 19.34
CA LEU A 52 -28.46 -50.10 18.29
C LEU A 52 -28.48 -49.49 16.86
N CYS A 53 -27.38 -48.76 16.54
CA CYS A 53 -26.45 -48.83 15.37
C CYS A 53 -26.75 -49.77 14.16
N PRO A 54 -26.04 -49.63 13.01
CA PRO A 54 -25.80 -48.48 12.10
C PRO A 54 -25.92 -48.90 10.59
N THR A 55 -25.39 -48.08 9.66
CA THR A 55 -24.81 -48.41 8.32
C THR A 55 -25.53 -47.96 7.01
N ALA A 56 -24.67 -47.39 6.14
CA ALA A 56 -24.52 -47.55 4.68
C ALA A 56 -25.36 -46.74 3.66
N LEU A 57 -24.63 -45.95 2.86
CA LEU A 57 -24.83 -45.55 1.44
C LEU A 57 -25.26 -46.73 0.55
N PRO A 58 -25.86 -46.58 -0.68
CA PRO A 58 -25.42 -45.67 -1.77
C PRO A 58 -26.51 -45.09 -2.73
N THR A 59 -26.05 -44.31 -3.71
CA THR A 59 -26.70 -43.67 -4.88
C THR A 59 -27.21 -44.69 -5.96
N PRO A 60 -27.66 -44.29 -7.18
CA PRO A 60 -28.77 -43.40 -7.59
C PRO A 60 -29.73 -44.10 -8.60
N SER A 61 -30.88 -43.49 -8.98
CA SER A 61 -31.66 -43.96 -10.14
C SER A 61 -32.30 -42.88 -10.99
N ARG A 62 -32.22 -43.15 -12.30
CA ARG A 62 -32.55 -42.40 -13.51
C ARG A 62 -34.02 -41.97 -13.71
N THR A 63 -34.14 -40.96 -14.59
CA THR A 63 -35.19 -40.67 -15.61
C THR A 63 -36.57 -40.14 -15.18
N SER A 64 -36.92 -38.93 -15.63
CA SER A 64 -37.85 -38.77 -16.76
C SER A 64 -37.80 -37.35 -17.37
N ARG A 65 -37.90 -37.28 -18.70
CA ARG A 65 -38.01 -36.08 -19.53
C ARG A 65 -39.36 -35.39 -19.32
N ARG A 66 -39.37 -34.06 -19.26
CA ARG A 66 -40.46 -33.24 -19.80
C ARG A 66 -39.89 -32.00 -20.48
N THR A 67 -40.10 -31.94 -21.79
CA THR A 67 -39.78 -30.84 -22.70
C THR A 67 -40.68 -29.64 -22.46
N ILE A 68 -40.08 -28.44 -22.38
CA ILE A 68 -40.71 -27.16 -22.71
C ILE A 68 -39.75 -26.45 -23.66
N SER A 69 -40.29 -25.97 -24.78
CA SER A 69 -39.58 -25.30 -25.87
C SER A 69 -39.34 -23.83 -25.57
N SER A 70 -38.12 -23.34 -25.79
CA SER A 70 -37.85 -21.95 -26.14
C SER A 70 -36.89 -21.93 -27.34
N SER A 71 -37.23 -21.09 -28.31
CA SER A 71 -36.53 -20.87 -29.56
C SER A 71 -35.30 -19.99 -29.35
N GLN A 72 -34.11 -20.49 -29.68
CA GLN A 72 -32.93 -19.68 -29.93
C GLN A 72 -32.32 -20.07 -31.28
N THR A 73 -32.03 -19.04 -32.06
CA THR A 73 -31.43 -19.06 -33.39
C THR A 73 -29.96 -19.47 -33.26
N GLN A 74 -29.56 -20.59 -33.88
CA GLN A 74 -28.17 -21.02 -33.93
C GLN A 74 -27.39 -20.25 -35.01
N VAL A 75 -26.32 -19.58 -34.60
CA VAL A 75 -25.16 -19.24 -35.45
C VAL A 75 -24.20 -20.43 -35.42
N ARG A 76 -23.72 -20.87 -36.59
CA ARG A 76 -22.78 -22.00 -36.73
C ARG A 76 -21.32 -21.52 -36.61
N PRO A 77 -20.45 -22.23 -35.87
CA PRO A 77 -19.00 -22.01 -35.98
C PRO A 77 -18.43 -22.71 -37.22
N VAL A 78 -17.48 -22.05 -37.89
CA VAL A 78 -16.63 -22.62 -38.94
C VAL A 78 -15.46 -23.32 -38.26
N HIS A 79 -15.34 -24.64 -38.43
CA HIS A 79 -14.13 -25.39 -38.07
C HIS A 79 -13.09 -25.27 -39.19
N ILE A 80 -11.87 -24.86 -38.84
CA ILE A 80 -10.66 -25.02 -39.66
C ILE A 80 -9.88 -26.20 -39.08
N ASP A 81 -9.82 -27.30 -39.82
CA ASP A 81 -9.00 -28.47 -39.48
C ASP A 81 -7.52 -28.18 -39.79
N VAL A 82 -6.66 -28.23 -38.77
CA VAL A 82 -5.20 -28.28 -38.95
C VAL A 82 -4.73 -29.71 -38.64
N ALA A 83 -4.28 -30.41 -39.69
CA ALA A 83 -3.70 -31.74 -39.57
C ALA A 83 -2.25 -31.67 -39.04
N PRO A 84 -1.81 -32.58 -38.15
CA PRO A 84 -0.43 -32.60 -37.68
C PRO A 84 0.44 -33.48 -38.57
N THR A 85 1.54 -32.94 -39.12
CA THR A 85 2.63 -33.73 -39.68
C THR A 85 3.85 -33.67 -38.77
N SER A 86 4.11 -34.78 -38.07
CA SER A 86 5.38 -35.10 -37.44
C SER A 86 6.39 -35.59 -38.50
N GLN A 87 7.65 -35.14 -38.45
CA GLN A 87 8.90 -35.91 -38.67
C GLN A 87 10.16 -35.03 -38.44
N PRO A 88 11.34 -35.61 -38.12
CA PRO A 88 12.28 -35.07 -37.12
C PRO A 88 13.52 -34.33 -37.66
N LEU A 89 14.18 -33.61 -36.74
CA LEU A 89 15.42 -32.84 -36.88
C LEU A 89 16.65 -33.72 -37.23
N VAL A 90 17.50 -33.22 -38.12
CA VAL A 90 18.87 -33.73 -38.36
C VAL A 90 19.88 -32.58 -38.31
N ASN A 91 20.94 -32.78 -37.51
CA ASN A 91 22.08 -31.89 -37.29
C ASN A 91 22.94 -31.61 -38.54
N GLY A 92 23.51 -30.41 -38.63
CA GLY A 92 24.64 -30.14 -39.54
C GLY A 92 25.17 -28.71 -39.60
N ALA A 93 26.19 -28.43 -38.77
CA ALA A 93 27.34 -27.52 -38.95
C ALA A 93 27.18 -26.12 -39.60
N PHE A 94 27.49 -25.08 -38.80
CA PHE A 94 27.76 -23.70 -39.24
C PHE A 94 29.28 -23.44 -39.32
N VAL A 95 29.74 -22.80 -40.40
CA VAL A 95 31.04 -22.11 -40.55
C VAL A 95 30.78 -20.74 -41.20
N PRO A 96 31.50 -19.65 -40.85
CA PRO A 96 30.96 -18.28 -40.97
C PRO A 96 31.67 -17.33 -41.98
N VAL A 97 31.09 -16.12 -42.11
CA VAL A 97 31.65 -14.79 -42.51
C VAL A 97 31.60 -14.43 -44.03
N PRO A 98 31.49 -13.14 -44.50
CA PRO A 98 31.27 -11.83 -43.84
C PRO A 98 30.16 -10.88 -44.37
N SER A 99 29.89 -9.90 -43.50
CA SER A 99 29.38 -8.52 -43.67
C SER A 99 29.56 -7.78 -45.01
N GLN A 100 28.53 -7.02 -45.41
CA GLN A 100 28.69 -5.68 -46.00
C GLN A 100 27.62 -4.70 -45.50
N THR A 101 28.14 -3.55 -45.07
CA THR A 101 27.49 -2.29 -44.70
C THR A 101 26.84 -1.57 -45.89
N ALA A 102 25.68 -0.93 -45.72
CA ALA A 102 25.39 0.36 -46.36
C ALA A 102 24.23 1.11 -45.67
N ARG A 103 24.46 2.41 -45.52
CA ARG A 103 23.63 3.48 -44.96
C ARG A 103 22.26 3.58 -45.65
N GLU A 104 21.21 3.89 -44.89
CA GLU A 104 20.03 4.58 -45.41
C GLU A 104 20.03 6.03 -44.91
N GLN A 105 20.14 6.95 -45.86
CA GLN A 105 19.88 8.37 -45.67
C GLN A 105 18.38 8.61 -45.84
N SER A 106 17.84 9.36 -44.88
CA SER A 106 16.58 10.10 -44.96
C SER A 106 16.35 10.73 -46.34
N MET A 107 15.22 10.40 -46.96
CA MET A 107 14.50 11.31 -47.85
C MET A 107 13.00 11.13 -47.66
N SER A 108 12.37 12.18 -47.13
CA SER A 108 10.92 12.37 -47.13
C SER A 108 10.41 12.50 -48.57
N HIS A 109 9.47 11.64 -48.96
CA HIS A 109 8.55 11.97 -50.04
C HIS A 109 7.12 11.80 -49.56
N HIS A 110 6.49 12.93 -49.22
CA HIS A 110 5.06 13.10 -49.32
C HIS A 110 4.61 12.74 -50.74
N HIS A 111 3.88 11.64 -50.87
CA HIS A 111 2.90 11.47 -51.94
C HIS A 111 1.55 11.22 -51.28
N HIS A 112 0.71 12.26 -51.31
CA HIS A 112 -0.73 12.10 -51.25
C HIS A 112 -1.17 11.27 -52.46
N HIS A 113 -1.41 9.99 -52.22
CA HIS A 113 -2.41 9.23 -52.98
C HIS A 113 -3.45 8.76 -51.98
N GLY A 114 -4.66 9.31 -52.11
CA GLY A 114 -5.83 8.82 -51.41
C GLY A 114 -6.17 7.43 -51.92
N ASP A 115 -5.70 6.43 -51.20
CA ASP A 115 -6.15 5.06 -51.34
C ASP A 115 -7.20 4.80 -50.25
N TYR A 116 -8.47 4.93 -50.65
CA TYR A 116 -9.60 4.35 -49.94
C TYR A 116 -9.42 2.82 -49.97
N HIS A 117 -8.73 2.26 -48.97
CA HIS A 117 -8.71 0.83 -48.70
C HIS A 117 -9.67 0.53 -47.55
N PRO A 118 -10.82 -0.13 -47.79
CA PRO A 118 -11.86 -0.36 -46.78
C PRO A 118 -11.55 -1.57 -45.87
N PHE A 119 -10.29 -1.98 -45.76
CA PHE A 119 -9.94 -3.16 -44.96
C PHE A 119 -9.43 -2.70 -43.62
N LYS A 120 -10.17 -3.02 -42.55
CA LYS A 120 -9.62 -2.93 -41.21
C LYS A 120 -8.34 -3.76 -41.16
N LYS A 121 -7.26 -3.17 -40.65
CA LYS A 121 -6.01 -3.91 -40.44
C LYS A 121 -6.13 -4.72 -39.16
N PHE A 122 -5.68 -5.97 -39.19
CA PHE A 122 -5.74 -6.84 -38.03
C PHE A 122 -4.38 -6.87 -37.32
N LYS A 123 -4.37 -6.62 -36.02
CA LYS A 123 -3.22 -6.78 -35.12
C LYS A 123 -3.56 -7.81 -34.05
N PHE A 124 -2.57 -8.62 -33.69
CA PHE A 124 -2.73 -9.72 -32.74
C PHE A 124 -1.54 -9.70 -31.78
N GLY A 125 -1.82 -9.71 -30.49
CA GLY A 125 -0.90 -10.03 -29.41
C GLY A 125 -0.71 -11.53 -29.28
N THR A 126 -0.30 -11.96 -28.09
CA THR A 126 0.17 -13.29 -27.76
C THR A 126 -0.62 -13.85 -26.59
N ASN A 127 0.01 -14.50 -25.60
CA ASN A 127 -0.66 -14.85 -24.34
C ASN A 127 0.11 -14.25 -23.14
N GLY A 128 1.03 -13.33 -23.40
CA GLY A 128 1.72 -12.58 -22.37
C GLY A 128 1.64 -11.10 -22.70
N ASN A 129 2.13 -10.26 -21.80
CA ASN A 129 2.01 -8.81 -21.89
C ASN A 129 2.62 -8.27 -23.20
N ASP A 130 1.79 -7.64 -24.02
CA ASP A 130 2.15 -7.11 -25.32
C ASP A 130 2.05 -5.58 -25.35
N ALA A 131 2.97 -4.94 -26.07
CA ALA A 131 2.88 -3.52 -26.43
C ALA A 131 2.48 -3.42 -27.91
N ILE A 132 1.22 -3.07 -28.18
CA ILE A 132 0.63 -3.09 -29.51
C ILE A 132 0.33 -1.67 -29.98
N GLN A 133 0.97 -1.28 -31.09
CA GLN A 133 0.66 -0.03 -31.79
C GLN A 133 -0.16 -0.32 -33.05
N GLY A 134 -1.31 0.34 -33.18
CA GLY A 134 -2.13 0.38 -34.38
C GLY A 134 -1.55 1.32 -35.44
N SER A 135 -2.40 1.93 -36.26
CA SER A 135 -1.98 2.75 -37.41
C SER A 135 -2.84 3.99 -37.58
N ASP A 136 -2.59 4.77 -38.64
CA ASP A 136 -3.41 5.96 -38.95
C ASP A 136 -4.74 5.61 -39.67
N GLN A 137 -5.19 4.35 -39.62
CA GLN A 137 -6.37 3.83 -40.30
C GLN A 137 -7.15 2.94 -39.33
N SER A 138 -8.44 2.72 -39.59
CA SER A 138 -9.23 1.74 -38.86
C SER A 138 -8.54 0.38 -38.73
N ASP A 139 -8.24 -0.01 -37.50
CA ASP A 139 -7.63 -1.25 -37.07
C ASP A 139 -8.67 -2.15 -36.35
N VAL A 140 -8.37 -3.44 -36.24
CA VAL A 140 -8.96 -4.38 -35.29
C VAL A 140 -7.80 -5.04 -34.54
N ILE A 141 -7.75 -4.85 -33.24
CA ILE A 141 -6.63 -5.25 -32.38
C ILE A 141 -7.14 -6.25 -31.34
N PHE A 142 -6.39 -7.34 -31.16
CA PHE A 142 -6.64 -8.34 -30.13
C PHE A 142 -5.39 -8.51 -29.26
N GLY A 143 -5.45 -8.22 -27.96
CA GLY A 143 -4.37 -8.45 -26.99
C GLY A 143 -4.26 -9.93 -26.58
N PHE A 144 -5.42 -10.52 -26.24
CA PHE A 144 -5.66 -11.90 -25.80
C PHE A 144 -5.43 -12.18 -24.31
N GLN A 145 -4.23 -12.51 -23.87
CA GLN A 145 -3.93 -12.76 -22.45
C GLN A 145 -2.65 -12.01 -22.10
N GLY A 146 -2.55 -11.56 -20.86
CA GLY A 146 -1.45 -10.71 -20.41
C GLY A 146 -2.01 -9.36 -20.02
N ASN A 147 -1.20 -8.55 -19.33
CA ASN A 147 -1.52 -7.15 -19.13
C ASN A 147 -0.98 -6.39 -20.33
N ASP A 148 -1.84 -6.08 -21.29
CA ASP A 148 -1.46 -5.52 -22.58
C ASP A 148 -1.52 -3.98 -22.56
N THR A 149 -0.67 -3.36 -23.36
CA THR A 149 -0.71 -1.92 -23.65
C THR A 149 -1.04 -1.74 -25.12
N ILE A 150 -2.24 -1.24 -25.42
CA ILE A 150 -2.76 -1.05 -26.77
C ILE A 150 -2.93 0.44 -27.05
N VAL A 151 -2.28 0.93 -28.11
CA VAL A 151 -2.52 2.27 -28.66
C VAL A 151 -3.03 2.11 -30.08
N ALA A 152 -4.33 2.34 -30.31
CA ALA A 152 -5.00 2.07 -31.58
C ALA A 152 -4.63 3.10 -32.66
N GLY A 153 -4.61 4.39 -32.31
CA GLY A 153 -3.98 5.44 -33.11
C GLY A 153 -4.98 6.40 -33.74
N LEU A 154 -5.06 6.44 -35.07
CA LEU A 154 -6.07 7.26 -35.75
C LEU A 154 -7.02 6.36 -36.55
N GLY A 155 -8.24 6.82 -36.74
CA GLY A 155 -9.26 6.09 -37.49
C GLY A 155 -10.28 5.49 -36.53
N ASN A 156 -11.26 4.78 -37.07
CA ASN A 156 -12.30 4.16 -36.24
C ASN A 156 -11.91 2.72 -35.94
N ASP A 157 -11.38 2.47 -34.77
CA ASP A 157 -10.73 1.25 -34.35
C ASP A 157 -11.66 0.34 -33.56
N ILE A 158 -11.30 -0.94 -33.48
CA ILE A 158 -11.87 -1.87 -32.51
C ILE A 158 -10.72 -2.54 -31.78
N ALA A 159 -10.66 -2.42 -30.46
CA ALA A 159 -9.64 -3.07 -29.64
C ALA A 159 -10.30 -3.99 -28.61
N PHE A 160 -9.71 -5.18 -28.46
CA PHE A 160 -10.04 -6.15 -27.41
C PHE A 160 -8.78 -6.37 -26.57
N GLY A 161 -8.82 -6.03 -25.29
CA GLY A 161 -7.75 -6.29 -24.32
C GLY A 161 -7.60 -7.80 -24.12
N GLY A 162 -8.60 -8.40 -23.48
CA GLY A 162 -8.69 -9.84 -23.34
C GLY A 162 -8.71 -10.28 -21.89
N ARG A 163 -7.64 -10.93 -21.45
CA ARG A 163 -7.49 -11.35 -20.05
C ARG A 163 -6.25 -10.73 -19.47
N GLY A 164 -6.38 -10.12 -18.31
CA GLY A 164 -5.31 -9.39 -17.67
C GLY A 164 -5.76 -7.95 -17.50
N ASN A 165 -4.96 -7.16 -16.81
CA ASN A 165 -5.27 -5.75 -16.59
C ASN A 165 -4.69 -4.98 -17.78
N ASP A 166 -5.54 -4.60 -18.72
CA ASP A 166 -5.16 -4.02 -20.00
C ASP A 166 -5.28 -2.49 -19.97
N TRP A 167 -4.33 -1.82 -20.61
CA TRP A 167 -4.39 -0.37 -20.87
C TRP A 167 -4.63 -0.17 -22.37
N ILE A 168 -5.73 0.49 -22.72
CA ILE A 168 -6.19 0.66 -24.10
C ILE A 168 -6.50 2.13 -24.37
N ASP A 169 -5.80 2.71 -25.35
CA ASP A 169 -6.05 4.06 -25.88
C ASP A 169 -6.52 3.97 -27.34
N GLY A 170 -7.75 4.41 -27.60
CA GLY A 170 -8.36 4.49 -28.93
C GLY A 170 -7.71 5.57 -29.80
N GLY A 171 -7.28 6.67 -29.20
CA GLY A 171 -6.61 7.77 -29.87
C GLY A 171 -7.59 8.74 -30.53
N LYS A 172 -7.70 8.75 -31.86
CA LYS A 172 -8.64 9.64 -32.56
C LYS A 172 -9.53 8.87 -33.51
N GLY A 173 -10.82 9.12 -33.45
CA GLY A 173 -11.81 8.52 -34.32
C GLY A 173 -13.03 8.12 -33.51
N ASN A 174 -13.91 7.31 -34.08
CA ASN A 174 -14.98 6.73 -33.30
C ASN A 174 -14.61 5.27 -33.05
N ASP A 175 -14.13 5.00 -31.85
CA ASP A 175 -13.51 3.75 -31.47
C ASP A 175 -14.47 2.87 -30.67
N THR A 176 -14.22 1.56 -30.69
CA THR A 176 -14.94 0.60 -29.85
C THR A 176 -13.94 -0.23 -29.07
N LEU A 177 -13.91 -0.07 -27.76
CA LEU A 177 -12.91 -0.66 -26.88
C LEU A 177 -13.56 -1.65 -25.93
N PHE A 178 -12.98 -2.84 -25.80
CA PHE A 178 -13.41 -3.88 -24.87
C PHE A 178 -12.23 -4.26 -23.97
N GLY A 179 -12.34 -4.05 -22.67
CA GLY A 179 -11.37 -4.54 -21.68
C GLY A 179 -11.44 -6.07 -21.53
N GLU A 180 -12.68 -6.57 -21.43
CA GLU A 180 -13.05 -7.98 -21.27
C GLU A 180 -12.86 -8.56 -19.85
N SER A 181 -11.66 -8.90 -19.40
CA SER A 181 -11.48 -9.53 -18.08
C SER A 181 -10.19 -9.12 -17.40
N GLY A 182 -10.32 -8.37 -16.32
CA GLY A 182 -9.22 -7.79 -15.56
C GLY A 182 -9.64 -6.41 -15.08
N ASN A 183 -8.76 -5.72 -14.37
CA ASN A 183 -9.01 -4.33 -14.00
C ASN A 183 -8.40 -3.44 -15.10
N ASP A 184 -9.22 -3.07 -16.08
CA ASP A 184 -8.75 -2.45 -17.32
C ASP A 184 -8.77 -0.91 -17.24
N ALA A 185 -8.04 -0.26 -18.13
CA ALA A 185 -8.09 1.19 -18.34
C ALA A 185 -8.36 1.46 -19.82
N LEU A 186 -9.51 2.09 -20.09
CA LEU A 186 -10.03 2.36 -21.43
C LEU A 186 -10.09 3.87 -21.63
N ILE A 187 -9.33 4.38 -22.59
CA ILE A 187 -9.30 5.77 -23.00
C ILE A 187 -9.80 5.85 -24.44
N GLY A 188 -10.98 6.44 -24.67
CA GLY A 188 -11.56 6.60 -26.01
C GLY A 188 -10.74 7.57 -26.85
N GLY A 189 -10.54 8.78 -26.32
CA GLY A 189 -9.71 9.80 -26.94
C GLY A 189 -10.55 10.87 -27.64
N ASP A 190 -10.17 11.30 -28.85
CA ASP A 190 -10.98 12.27 -29.60
C ASP A 190 -12.03 11.55 -30.47
N GLY A 191 -13.32 11.76 -30.22
CA GLY A 191 -14.40 11.35 -31.10
C GLY A 191 -15.65 10.88 -30.37
N ASN A 192 -16.41 9.97 -30.95
CA ASN A 192 -17.58 9.42 -30.28
C ASN A 192 -17.35 7.92 -30.09
N ASP A 193 -16.92 7.56 -28.89
CA ASP A 193 -16.37 6.25 -28.58
C ASP A 193 -17.36 5.37 -27.82
N ASP A 194 -17.13 4.07 -27.87
CA ASP A 194 -17.96 3.04 -27.24
C ASP A 194 -17.05 2.11 -26.41
N LEU A 195 -17.05 2.30 -25.09
CA LEU A 195 -16.13 1.65 -24.15
C LEU A 195 -16.89 0.65 -23.27
N HIS A 196 -16.42 -0.59 -23.27
CA HIS A 196 -16.95 -1.70 -22.47
C HIS A 196 -15.85 -2.23 -21.55
N GLY A 197 -15.98 -1.98 -20.24
CA GLY A 197 -15.06 -2.46 -19.21
C GLY A 197 -14.95 -3.97 -19.20
N GLY A 198 -16.08 -4.63 -18.96
CA GLY A 198 -16.19 -6.07 -18.96
C GLY A 198 -16.24 -6.59 -17.53
N ARG A 199 -15.32 -7.47 -17.15
CA ARG A 199 -15.24 -7.99 -15.78
C ARG A 199 -14.03 -7.42 -15.07
N GLY A 200 -14.26 -6.77 -13.94
CA GLY A 200 -13.18 -6.42 -13.03
C GLY A 200 -13.50 -5.14 -12.31
N ARG A 201 -12.57 -4.22 -12.25
CA ARG A 201 -12.82 -2.85 -11.82
C ARG A 201 -12.12 -2.01 -12.84
N ASP A 202 -12.88 -1.32 -13.66
CA ASP A 202 -12.36 -0.71 -14.86
C ASP A 202 -12.29 0.81 -14.69
N LEU A 203 -11.32 1.45 -15.34
CA LEU A 203 -11.23 2.89 -15.46
C LEU A 203 -11.64 3.28 -16.88
N LEU A 204 -12.75 3.99 -17.04
CA LEU A 204 -13.28 4.43 -18.32
C LEU A 204 -13.16 5.95 -18.46
N ILE A 205 -12.51 6.38 -19.55
CA ILE A 205 -12.30 7.78 -19.90
C ILE A 205 -12.76 7.94 -21.36
N GLY A 206 -13.94 8.52 -21.57
CA GLY A 206 -14.46 8.74 -22.93
C GLY A 206 -13.51 9.59 -23.76
N GLY A 207 -13.04 10.70 -23.18
CA GLY A 207 -12.25 11.68 -23.90
C GLY A 207 -13.16 12.75 -24.48
N ALA A 208 -12.82 13.33 -25.64
CA ALA A 208 -13.57 14.44 -26.21
C ALA A 208 -14.62 13.96 -27.22
N GLY A 209 -15.90 14.13 -26.91
CA GLY A 209 -16.99 14.11 -27.86
C GLY A 209 -18.29 13.63 -27.25
N ARG A 210 -18.84 12.53 -27.75
CA ARG A 210 -20.06 11.94 -27.20
C ARG A 210 -19.89 10.44 -27.09
N ASP A 211 -19.53 10.02 -25.88
CA ASP A 211 -19.11 8.65 -25.65
C ASP A 211 -20.22 7.84 -24.98
N GLN A 212 -20.17 6.52 -25.20
CA GLN A 212 -20.96 5.51 -24.48
C GLN A 212 -19.99 4.69 -23.64
N LEU A 213 -20.24 4.64 -22.33
CA LEU A 213 -19.40 3.98 -21.35
C LEU A 213 -20.26 2.94 -20.62
N ASP A 214 -19.86 1.68 -20.68
CA ASP A 214 -20.43 0.61 -19.87
C ASP A 214 -19.31 -0.06 -19.06
N GLY A 215 -19.40 0.01 -17.74
CA GLY A 215 -18.49 -0.71 -16.84
C GLY A 215 -18.74 -2.23 -16.84
N ASP A 216 -19.94 -2.66 -17.25
CA ASP A 216 -20.40 -4.05 -17.22
C ASP A 216 -20.44 -4.65 -15.80
N GLN A 217 -19.45 -5.45 -15.40
CA GLN A 217 -19.39 -6.17 -14.13
C GLN A 217 -18.18 -5.70 -13.35
N GLY A 218 -18.43 -4.99 -12.26
CA GLY A 218 -17.32 -4.43 -11.54
C GLY A 218 -17.75 -3.41 -10.53
N ASN A 219 -16.77 -2.75 -9.94
CA ASN A 219 -16.99 -1.43 -9.37
C ASN A 219 -16.08 -0.51 -10.14
N ASP A 220 -16.67 0.18 -11.09
CA ASP A 220 -15.92 0.84 -12.14
C ASP A 220 -15.77 2.32 -11.82
N LYS A 221 -14.76 2.93 -12.42
CA LYS A 221 -14.42 4.33 -12.28
C LYS A 221 -14.63 5.01 -13.62
N PHE A 222 -15.49 6.02 -13.65
CA PHE A 222 -15.72 6.86 -14.81
C PHE A 222 -15.08 8.23 -14.56
N LEU A 223 -14.09 8.58 -15.37
CA LEU A 223 -13.34 9.82 -15.23
C LEU A 223 -13.87 10.89 -16.18
N PHE A 224 -14.37 12.00 -15.62
CA PHE A 224 -14.79 13.16 -16.40
C PHE A 224 -13.94 14.37 -16.10
N ARG A 225 -13.55 15.07 -17.17
CA ARG A 225 -12.73 16.28 -17.15
C ARG A 225 -13.37 17.34 -18.04
N GLN A 226 -13.01 18.61 -17.84
CA GLN A 226 -13.57 19.70 -18.64
C GLN A 226 -13.21 19.52 -20.13
N GLY A 227 -14.20 19.73 -21.00
CA GLY A 227 -14.04 19.62 -22.45
C GLY A 227 -14.20 18.21 -23.02
N MET A 228 -14.58 17.23 -22.20
CA MET A 228 -14.87 15.86 -22.65
C MET A 228 -16.21 15.74 -23.40
N GLY A 229 -17.12 16.71 -23.25
CA GLY A 229 -18.34 16.75 -24.05
C GLY A 229 -19.54 16.08 -23.36
N VAL A 230 -20.29 15.28 -24.11
CA VAL A 230 -21.61 14.78 -23.67
C VAL A 230 -21.64 13.27 -23.67
N ASP A 231 -21.42 12.69 -22.50
CA ASP A 231 -21.15 11.27 -22.37
C ASP A 231 -22.29 10.56 -21.67
N THR A 232 -22.36 9.26 -21.91
CA THR A 232 -23.44 8.40 -21.41
C THR A 232 -22.84 7.22 -20.67
N ILE A 233 -23.22 7.04 -19.41
CA ILE A 233 -23.01 5.79 -18.68
C ILE A 233 -24.27 4.94 -18.89
N GLU A 234 -24.14 3.76 -19.51
CA GLU A 234 -25.27 2.88 -19.81
C GLU A 234 -25.86 2.27 -18.52
N HIS A 235 -24.99 1.86 -17.59
CA HIS A 235 -25.35 1.29 -16.29
C HIS A 235 -24.42 1.86 -15.22
N LEU A 236 -25.00 2.49 -14.19
CA LEU A 236 -24.27 2.92 -13.01
C LEU A 236 -24.70 2.09 -11.80
N ASP A 237 -23.88 1.13 -11.42
CA ASP A 237 -24.10 0.28 -10.28
C ASP A 237 -23.73 0.99 -8.95
N ALA A 238 -24.23 0.45 -7.85
CA ALA A 238 -24.02 1.04 -6.52
C ALA A 238 -22.54 1.08 -6.10
N GLY A 239 -21.73 0.19 -6.67
CA GLY A 239 -20.30 0.10 -6.41
C GLY A 239 -19.46 1.10 -7.20
N ASP A 240 -19.98 1.62 -8.30
CA ASP A 240 -19.23 2.48 -9.22
C ASP A 240 -18.93 3.86 -8.65
N ARG A 241 -17.93 4.51 -9.24
CA ARG A 241 -17.49 5.85 -8.89
C ARG A 241 -17.39 6.71 -10.14
N VAL A 242 -17.95 7.92 -10.05
CA VAL A 242 -17.93 8.92 -11.10
C VAL A 242 -17.11 10.11 -10.60
N ASP A 243 -15.95 10.32 -11.19
CA ASP A 243 -15.03 11.40 -10.84
C ASP A 243 -15.28 12.62 -11.72
N VAL A 244 -15.74 13.71 -11.08
CA VAL A 244 -16.09 14.99 -11.71
C VAL A 244 -15.38 16.16 -11.04
N ARG A 245 -14.24 15.91 -10.37
CA ARG A 245 -13.56 16.90 -9.52
C ARG A 245 -13.10 18.13 -10.29
N ASP A 246 -12.68 17.96 -11.54
CA ASP A 246 -12.26 19.03 -12.46
C ASP A 246 -13.34 20.11 -12.70
N PHE A 247 -14.60 19.79 -12.48
CA PHE A 247 -15.71 20.74 -12.65
C PHE A 247 -15.89 21.68 -11.45
N ASN A 248 -15.12 21.50 -10.36
CA ASN A 248 -15.17 22.32 -9.16
C ASN A 248 -16.59 22.42 -8.56
N ILE A 249 -17.31 21.30 -8.55
CA ILE A 249 -18.68 21.23 -8.05
C ILE A 249 -18.64 21.12 -6.51
N PRO A 250 -19.20 22.08 -5.76
CA PRO A 250 -18.88 22.24 -4.34
C PRO A 250 -19.47 21.16 -3.42
N SER A 251 -20.38 20.31 -3.93
CA SER A 251 -20.96 19.20 -3.18
C SER A 251 -21.77 18.30 -4.11
N PHE A 252 -22.02 17.06 -3.69
CA PHE A 252 -23.00 16.18 -4.32
C PHE A 252 -24.39 16.85 -4.43
N GLN A 253 -24.83 17.61 -3.43
CA GLN A 253 -26.11 18.30 -3.51
C GLN A 253 -26.13 19.36 -4.62
N ALA A 254 -25.01 20.05 -4.87
CA ALA A 254 -24.88 20.98 -5.98
C ALA A 254 -24.91 20.25 -7.34
N LEU A 255 -24.25 19.10 -7.44
CA LEU A 255 -24.32 18.21 -8.61
C LEU A 255 -25.76 17.79 -8.89
N ILE A 256 -26.47 17.26 -7.90
CA ILE A 256 -27.85 16.80 -8.06
C ILE A 256 -28.82 17.96 -8.37
N ASN A 257 -28.53 19.18 -7.92
CA ASN A 257 -29.32 20.35 -8.29
C ASN A 257 -29.20 20.70 -9.78
N SER A 258 -28.13 20.29 -10.48
CA SER A 258 -28.00 20.44 -11.94
C SER A 258 -28.65 19.29 -12.72
N ALA A 259 -28.98 18.18 -12.06
CA ALA A 259 -29.58 17.00 -12.66
C ALA A 259 -31.02 17.22 -13.13
N ARG A 260 -31.39 16.58 -14.24
CA ARG A 260 -32.74 16.56 -14.81
C ARG A 260 -33.12 15.13 -15.19
N GLN A 261 -34.29 14.69 -14.74
CA GLN A 261 -34.87 13.43 -15.21
C GLN A 261 -35.44 13.63 -16.62
N ILE A 262 -34.94 12.87 -17.58
CA ILE A 262 -35.38 12.87 -18.97
C ILE A 262 -35.84 11.45 -19.32
N GLY A 263 -37.15 11.21 -19.33
CA GLY A 263 -37.66 9.84 -19.57
C GLY A 263 -37.20 8.88 -18.46
N HIS A 264 -36.41 7.87 -18.85
CA HIS A 264 -35.82 6.88 -17.94
C HIS A 264 -34.40 7.20 -17.51
N ASP A 265 -33.85 8.34 -17.94
CA ASP A 265 -32.44 8.66 -17.80
C ASP A 265 -32.27 9.92 -16.93
N VAL A 266 -31.09 10.07 -16.33
CA VAL A 266 -30.68 11.28 -15.62
C VAL A 266 -29.66 12.02 -16.46
N GLN A 267 -29.91 13.30 -16.74
CA GLN A 267 -28.93 14.18 -17.37
C GLN A 267 -28.41 15.20 -16.35
N ILE A 268 -27.11 15.22 -16.11
CA ILE A 268 -26.40 16.13 -15.22
C ILE A 268 -25.64 17.14 -16.07
N ASP A 269 -25.83 18.43 -15.78
CA ASP A 269 -25.06 19.51 -16.40
C ASP A 269 -23.81 19.77 -15.54
N LEU A 270 -22.62 19.54 -16.11
CA LEU A 270 -21.34 19.71 -15.41
C LEU A 270 -20.77 21.12 -15.64
N GLY A 271 -21.35 21.91 -16.56
CA GLY A 271 -20.85 23.22 -16.96
C GLY A 271 -19.91 23.14 -18.17
N GLY A 272 -19.49 24.29 -18.71
CA GLY A 272 -18.57 24.34 -19.87
C GLY A 272 -19.14 23.86 -21.21
N GLY A 273 -20.35 23.28 -21.21
CA GLY A 273 -20.91 22.55 -22.35
C GLY A 273 -20.93 21.04 -22.12
N ASP A 274 -20.23 20.57 -21.10
CA ASP A 274 -20.08 19.16 -20.73
C ASP A 274 -21.29 18.65 -19.96
N LYS A 275 -21.66 17.39 -20.20
CA LYS A 275 -22.81 16.74 -19.60
C LYS A 275 -22.55 15.26 -19.39
N LEU A 276 -23.10 14.75 -18.30
CA LEU A 276 -23.19 13.32 -18.03
C LEU A 276 -24.65 12.87 -18.17
N ILE A 277 -24.89 11.81 -18.93
CA ILE A 277 -26.15 11.09 -19.01
C ILE A 277 -25.96 9.74 -18.33
N ILE A 278 -26.89 9.36 -17.46
CA ILE A 278 -26.91 8.03 -16.84
C ILE A 278 -28.21 7.37 -17.29
N GLU A 279 -28.10 6.34 -18.11
CA GLU A 279 -29.28 5.65 -18.64
C GLU A 279 -29.96 4.81 -17.57
N HIS A 280 -31.27 4.63 -17.72
CA HIS A 280 -32.08 3.77 -16.86
C HIS A 280 -32.03 4.09 -15.35
N ALA A 281 -31.51 5.25 -14.97
CA ALA A 281 -31.40 5.71 -13.59
C ALA A 281 -32.49 6.74 -13.23
N ARG A 282 -32.81 6.84 -11.94
CA ARG A 282 -33.57 7.98 -11.40
C ARG A 282 -32.67 8.83 -10.54
N ILE A 283 -32.96 10.13 -10.48
CA ILE A 283 -32.23 11.05 -9.59
C ILE A 283 -32.24 10.54 -8.14
N SER A 284 -33.31 9.88 -7.71
CA SER A 284 -33.43 9.30 -6.36
C SER A 284 -32.53 8.09 -6.09
N ASP A 285 -32.00 7.48 -7.14
CA ASP A 285 -31.17 6.28 -7.08
C ASP A 285 -29.68 6.66 -7.07
N LEU A 286 -29.34 7.94 -7.24
CA LEU A 286 -27.98 8.46 -7.17
C LEU A 286 -27.61 8.80 -5.72
N HIS A 287 -26.43 8.37 -5.29
CA HIS A 287 -25.93 8.53 -3.93
C HIS A 287 -24.58 9.25 -3.89
N ALA A 288 -24.29 9.96 -2.80
CA ALA A 288 -23.09 10.79 -2.71
C ALA A 288 -21.81 9.97 -2.81
N GLU A 289 -21.87 8.74 -2.32
CA GLU A 289 -20.77 7.77 -2.32
C GLU A 289 -20.36 7.34 -3.74
N GLN A 290 -21.24 7.50 -4.74
CA GLN A 290 -20.93 7.18 -6.14
C GLN A 290 -20.23 8.33 -6.88
N PHE A 291 -20.10 9.53 -6.28
CA PHE A 291 -19.56 10.70 -6.97
C PHE A 291 -18.39 11.32 -6.22
N ILE A 292 -17.25 11.38 -6.90
CA ILE A 292 -16.07 12.08 -6.41
C ILE A 292 -16.14 13.52 -6.92
N VAL A 293 -16.53 14.43 -6.03
CA VAL A 293 -16.72 15.88 -6.33
C VAL A 293 -15.65 16.77 -5.70
N SER A 294 -14.81 16.20 -4.84
CA SER A 294 -13.69 16.86 -4.17
C SER A 294 -12.49 15.92 -4.17
N ASP A 295 -11.29 16.49 -4.11
CA ASP A 295 -10.02 15.74 -3.97
C ASP A 295 -9.88 15.03 -2.61
N GLU A 296 -10.87 15.21 -1.73
CA GLU A 296 -10.95 14.70 -0.38
C GLU A 296 -12.21 13.84 -0.23
N VAL A 297 -12.05 12.53 -0.07
CA VAL A 297 -13.15 11.58 0.09
C VAL A 297 -13.15 11.03 1.52
N LYS A 298 -14.25 11.19 2.24
CA LYS A 298 -14.41 10.54 3.55
C LYS A 298 -14.94 9.12 3.33
N GLY A 299 -14.12 8.11 3.61
CA GLY A 299 -14.53 6.72 3.43
C GLY A 299 -15.57 6.26 4.46
N ALA A 300 -16.16 5.10 4.18
CA ALA A 300 -17.35 4.59 4.87
C ALA A 300 -17.16 4.31 6.37
N SER A 301 -15.93 3.95 6.77
CA SER A 301 -15.59 3.60 8.16
C SER A 301 -14.88 4.73 8.92
N SER A 302 -14.58 5.85 8.26
CA SER A 302 -13.84 6.96 8.86
C SER A 302 -14.77 8.05 9.41
N SER A 303 -14.48 8.54 10.62
CA SER A 303 -15.18 9.70 11.20
C SER A 303 -14.70 11.05 10.68
N GLN A 304 -13.54 11.12 10.03
CA GLN A 304 -12.92 12.34 9.53
C GLN A 304 -12.62 12.27 8.03
N THR A 305 -12.67 13.42 7.36
CA THR A 305 -12.09 13.57 6.01
C THR A 305 -10.58 13.30 6.05
N PRO A 306 -9.94 13.05 4.89
CA PRO A 306 -8.50 12.88 4.78
C PRO A 306 -7.71 13.98 5.50
N TYR A 307 -6.61 13.58 6.13
CA TYR A 307 -5.59 14.44 6.74
C TYR A 307 -4.53 14.83 5.71
N LEU A 308 -4.35 14.02 4.66
CA LEU A 308 -3.55 14.36 3.49
C LEU A 308 -4.47 14.83 2.36
N LEU A 309 -4.09 15.93 1.71
CA LEU A 309 -4.82 16.54 0.60
C LEU A 309 -4.02 16.36 -0.69
N SER A 310 -4.73 16.16 -1.80
CA SER A 310 -4.10 16.08 -3.12
C SER A 310 -3.35 17.37 -3.47
N SER A 311 -2.22 17.22 -4.16
CA SER A 311 -1.44 18.31 -4.74
C SER A 311 -1.35 18.24 -6.27
N ASP A 312 -1.97 17.23 -6.88
CA ASP A 312 -1.96 16.95 -8.32
C ASP A 312 -3.39 16.63 -8.81
N SER A 313 -3.79 17.13 -9.98
CA SER A 313 -5.14 16.93 -10.53
C SER A 313 -5.47 15.46 -10.85
N HIS A 314 -4.47 14.61 -10.97
CA HIS A 314 -4.62 13.17 -11.17
C HIS A 314 -4.66 12.40 -9.86
N VAL A 315 -4.53 13.09 -8.71
CA VAL A 315 -4.51 12.49 -7.37
C VAL A 315 -5.75 12.87 -6.58
N TYR A 316 -6.32 11.92 -5.82
CA TYR A 316 -7.23 12.22 -4.69
C TYR A 316 -6.87 11.36 -3.48
N THR A 317 -7.36 11.77 -2.32
CA THR A 317 -7.20 11.03 -1.07
C THR A 317 -8.53 10.55 -0.52
N GLU A 318 -8.53 9.36 0.08
CA GLU A 318 -9.69 8.77 0.73
C GLU A 318 -9.34 8.26 2.14
N SER A 319 -10.11 8.66 3.16
CA SER A 319 -9.85 8.19 4.53
C SER A 319 -10.53 6.84 4.80
N LEU A 320 -9.81 5.87 5.37
CA LEU A 320 -10.35 4.55 5.70
C LEU A 320 -10.76 4.44 7.17
N LEU A 321 -9.87 4.82 8.10
CA LEU A 321 -10.12 4.82 9.54
C LEU A 321 -9.42 6.03 10.17
N THR A 322 -10.04 6.62 11.18
CA THR A 322 -9.41 7.60 12.06
C THR A 322 -9.35 7.03 13.48
N THR A 323 -8.34 7.41 14.27
CA THR A 323 -8.24 7.02 15.68
C THR A 323 -9.57 7.19 16.40
N GLY A 324 -9.99 6.14 17.10
CA GLY A 324 -11.25 6.06 17.85
C GLY A 324 -12.43 5.51 17.06
N ASP A 325 -12.34 5.43 15.73
CA ASP A 325 -13.32 4.71 14.91
C ASP A 325 -13.34 3.23 15.33
N SER A 326 -14.54 2.67 15.37
CA SER A 326 -14.77 1.36 15.96
C SER A 326 -15.56 0.43 15.05
N VAL A 327 -15.02 -0.78 14.88
CA VAL A 327 -15.67 -1.86 14.15
C VAL A 327 -15.85 -3.04 15.09
N ASN A 328 -17.11 -3.41 15.36
CA ASN A 328 -17.46 -4.50 16.29
C ASN A 328 -16.85 -4.35 17.70
N GLY A 329 -16.57 -3.12 18.14
CA GLY A 329 -16.01 -2.81 19.46
C GLY A 329 -14.48 -2.78 19.53
N TYR A 330 -13.78 -3.17 18.46
CA TYR A 330 -12.35 -2.92 18.30
C TYR A 330 -12.14 -1.51 17.73
N LYS A 331 -11.10 -0.80 18.14
CA LYS A 331 -10.86 0.60 17.73
C LYS A 331 -9.47 0.78 17.13
N MET A 332 -9.38 1.73 16.20
CA MET A 332 -8.09 2.25 15.76
C MET A 332 -7.47 3.04 16.91
N ALA A 333 -6.32 2.60 17.40
CA ALA A 333 -5.48 3.39 18.32
C ALA A 333 -4.63 4.40 17.53
N GLY A 334 -3.98 5.31 18.25
CA GLY A 334 -3.18 6.38 17.68
C GLY A 334 -1.77 5.96 17.32
N ILE A 335 -1.07 6.88 16.64
CA ILE A 335 0.28 6.69 16.10
C ILE A 335 0.38 5.43 15.21
N PRO A 336 -0.50 5.31 14.20
CA PRO A 336 -0.37 4.25 13.20
C PRO A 336 0.88 4.50 12.36
N ASP A 337 1.63 3.44 12.07
CA ASP A 337 2.90 3.51 11.34
C ASP A 337 2.98 2.36 10.33
N GLY A 338 4.07 1.58 10.28
CA GLY A 338 4.34 0.53 9.33
C GLY A 338 3.13 -0.29 8.95
N LEU A 339 2.96 -0.48 7.64
CA LEU A 339 1.83 -1.17 7.05
C LEU A 339 2.26 -2.44 6.32
N GLY A 340 1.30 -3.37 6.21
CA GLY A 340 1.35 -4.48 5.29
C GLY A 340 -0.05 -4.82 4.79
N ALA A 341 -0.22 -5.23 3.54
CA ALA A 341 -1.53 -5.58 3.03
C ALA A 341 -1.51 -6.80 2.10
N PHE A 342 -2.61 -7.56 2.09
CA PHE A 342 -2.76 -8.69 1.16
C PHE A 342 -4.24 -8.93 0.80
N ASP A 343 -4.48 -9.39 -0.43
CA ASP A 343 -5.80 -9.82 -0.89
C ASP A 343 -6.19 -11.17 -0.25
N ASN A 344 -7.42 -11.27 0.26
CA ASN A 344 -7.95 -12.49 0.87
C ASN A 344 -8.54 -13.47 -0.16
N GLY A 345 -8.76 -13.02 -1.40
CA GLY A 345 -9.31 -13.82 -2.50
C GLY A 345 -10.82 -14.04 -2.42
N ASP A 346 -11.52 -13.31 -1.55
CA ASP A 346 -12.96 -13.43 -1.30
C ASP A 346 -13.73 -12.10 -1.45
N GLY A 347 -13.11 -11.10 -2.09
CA GLY A 347 -13.65 -9.75 -2.22
C GLY A 347 -13.23 -8.80 -1.10
N THR A 348 -12.46 -9.29 -0.12
CA THR A 348 -11.87 -8.47 0.94
C THR A 348 -10.34 -8.46 0.84
N PHE A 349 -9.71 -7.47 1.48
CA PHE A 349 -8.28 -7.47 1.72
C PHE A 349 -8.01 -7.21 3.19
N THR A 350 -6.81 -7.58 3.63
CA THR A 350 -6.37 -7.41 5.01
C THR A 350 -5.27 -6.36 5.07
N VAL A 351 -5.36 -5.45 6.03
CA VAL A 351 -4.33 -4.48 6.40
C VAL A 351 -3.77 -4.84 7.77
N LEU A 352 -2.46 -4.92 7.86
CA LEU A 352 -1.67 -4.99 9.08
C LEU A 352 -1.09 -3.61 9.33
N MET A 353 -1.10 -3.18 10.58
CA MET A 353 -0.68 -1.83 10.94
C MET A 353 0.00 -1.86 12.30
N ASN A 354 1.23 -1.36 12.32
CA ASN A 354 1.97 -1.08 13.55
C ASN A 354 1.32 0.10 14.28
N HIS A 355 1.39 0.06 15.61
CA HIS A 355 1.06 1.17 16.48
C HIS A 355 2.31 1.53 17.26
N GLU A 356 2.86 2.72 17.01
CA GLU A 356 4.18 3.19 17.43
C GLU A 356 4.21 3.61 18.92
N LEU A 357 3.45 2.90 19.75
CA LEU A 357 3.21 3.30 21.13
C LEU A 357 4.41 3.00 22.04
N PRO A 358 4.73 3.91 22.98
CA PRO A 358 5.72 3.63 24.04
C PRO A 358 5.29 2.45 24.92
N ALA A 359 6.23 1.65 25.42
CA ALA A 359 5.98 0.39 26.14
C ALA A 359 4.96 0.43 27.28
N ALA A 360 4.82 1.58 27.96
CA ALA A 360 3.91 1.76 29.09
C ALA A 360 2.57 2.43 28.72
N ALA A 361 2.36 2.76 27.44
CA ALA A 361 1.18 3.46 26.96
C ALA A 361 0.02 2.52 26.62
N GLY A 362 -1.18 3.08 26.53
CA GLY A 362 -2.37 2.36 26.12
C GLY A 362 -2.90 1.39 27.18
N ILE A 363 -3.40 0.25 26.71
CA ILE A 363 -3.98 -0.83 27.52
C ILE A 363 -3.31 -2.16 27.19
N ALA A 364 -3.48 -3.15 28.05
CA ALA A 364 -3.05 -4.51 27.73
C ALA A 364 -3.76 -5.02 26.47
N ARG A 365 -2.98 -5.51 25.51
CA ARG A 365 -3.44 -6.09 24.22
C ARG A 365 -3.55 -7.61 24.31
N ALA A 366 -3.89 -8.28 23.21
CA ALA A 366 -4.10 -9.73 23.19
C ALA A 366 -2.91 -10.56 23.70
N HIS A 367 -1.67 -10.09 23.53
CA HIS A 367 -0.45 -10.70 24.05
C HIS A 367 -0.18 -10.42 25.54
N GLY A 368 -1.09 -9.71 26.21
CA GLY A 368 -1.06 -9.42 27.64
C GLY A 368 -0.22 -8.20 28.06
N GLY A 369 0.62 -7.65 27.17
CA GLY A 369 1.43 -6.45 27.41
C GLY A 369 0.74 -5.15 26.96
N THR A 370 1.23 -4.02 27.49
CA THR A 370 0.93 -2.66 27.00
C THR A 370 1.97 -2.24 25.95
N GLY A 371 1.78 -1.05 25.38
CA GLY A 371 2.70 -0.47 24.40
C GLY A 371 2.36 -0.85 22.97
N ALA A 372 3.39 -0.94 22.13
CA ALA A 372 3.26 -1.19 20.71
C ALA A 372 2.59 -2.56 20.44
N PHE A 373 1.87 -2.63 19.32
CA PHE A 373 1.22 -3.84 18.85
C PHE A 373 0.92 -3.74 17.36
N VAL A 374 0.49 -4.84 16.75
CA VAL A 374 0.03 -4.88 15.36
C VAL A 374 -1.47 -5.12 15.35
N SER A 375 -2.22 -4.23 14.70
CA SER A 375 -3.63 -4.45 14.39
C SER A 375 -3.81 -5.11 13.03
N GLU A 376 -4.80 -5.98 12.91
CA GLU A 376 -5.25 -6.59 11.66
C GLU A 376 -6.68 -6.12 11.34
N TRP A 377 -6.88 -5.53 10.17
CA TRP A 377 -8.15 -5.00 9.69
C TRP A 377 -8.56 -5.68 8.40
N VAL A 378 -9.81 -6.17 8.33
CA VAL A 378 -10.38 -6.73 7.11
C VAL A 378 -11.27 -5.68 6.46
N VAL A 379 -11.03 -5.39 5.19
CA VAL A 379 -11.66 -4.31 4.45
C VAL A 379 -12.30 -4.86 3.18
N ASP A 380 -13.54 -4.46 2.91
CA ASP A 380 -14.23 -4.79 1.68
C ASP A 380 -13.61 -4.03 0.49
N LYS A 381 -13.18 -4.73 -0.57
CA LYS A 381 -12.49 -4.11 -1.72
C LYS A 381 -13.40 -3.20 -2.56
N THR A 382 -14.71 -3.34 -2.42
CA THR A 382 -15.72 -2.63 -3.23
C THR A 382 -16.09 -1.30 -2.58
N THR A 383 -16.50 -1.39 -1.32
CA THR A 383 -17.07 -0.27 -0.57
C THR A 383 -16.02 0.45 0.28
N LEU A 384 -14.82 -0.14 0.41
CA LEU A 384 -13.79 0.27 1.35
C LEU A 384 -14.26 0.31 2.81
N GLN A 385 -15.38 -0.36 3.10
CA GLN A 385 -15.86 -0.52 4.46
C GLN A 385 -14.96 -1.49 5.21
N VAL A 386 -14.43 -1.03 6.34
CA VAL A 386 -13.75 -1.91 7.30
C VAL A 386 -14.78 -2.80 8.01
N LEU A 387 -14.63 -4.11 7.85
CA LEU A 387 -15.57 -5.14 8.30
C LEU A 387 -15.24 -5.70 9.68
N SER A 388 -13.94 -5.77 10.03
CA SER A 388 -13.47 -6.19 11.35
C SER A 388 -12.07 -5.67 11.66
N GLY A 389 -11.75 -5.60 12.95
CA GLY A 389 -10.39 -5.40 13.44
C GLY A 389 -10.09 -6.31 14.63
N LYS A 390 -8.82 -6.73 14.78
CA LYS A 390 -8.30 -7.46 15.95
C LYS A 390 -6.83 -7.15 16.18
N ASP A 391 -6.30 -7.52 17.34
CA ASP A 391 -4.85 -7.60 17.53
C ASP A 391 -4.33 -8.84 16.79
N LEU A 392 -3.26 -8.68 16.01
CA LEU A 392 -2.55 -9.82 15.40
C LEU A 392 -1.78 -10.60 16.47
N ILE A 393 -1.02 -9.91 17.31
CA ILE A 393 -0.07 -10.55 18.24
C ILE A 393 -0.78 -11.16 19.45
N HIS A 394 -0.61 -12.46 19.65
CA HIS A 394 -1.01 -13.13 20.90
C HIS A 394 0.13 -13.98 21.50
N ASP A 395 0.84 -14.81 20.72
CA ASP A 395 1.83 -15.75 21.25
C ASP A 395 3.26 -15.26 20.96
N VAL A 396 3.97 -14.74 21.97
CA VAL A 396 5.30 -14.14 21.86
C VAL A 396 6.39 -15.11 22.31
N TRP A 397 7.37 -15.31 21.44
CA TRP A 397 8.54 -16.17 21.65
C TRP A 397 9.82 -15.32 21.65
N MET A 398 10.49 -15.30 22.80
CA MET A 398 11.73 -14.53 23.02
C MET A 398 12.94 -15.45 22.95
N TYR A 399 14.06 -14.95 22.42
CA TYR A 399 15.31 -15.70 22.35
C TYR A 399 16.13 -15.49 23.62
N GLU A 400 16.13 -16.49 24.50
CA GLU A 400 16.79 -16.42 25.80
C GLU A 400 17.76 -17.59 25.97
N GLY A 401 19.03 -17.31 26.25
CA GLY A 401 20.02 -18.35 26.58
C GLY A 401 20.22 -19.40 25.48
N GLY A 402 20.04 -19.02 24.21
CA GLY A 402 20.23 -19.89 23.05
C GLY A 402 18.99 -20.68 22.61
N THR A 403 17.80 -20.36 23.14
CA THR A 403 16.55 -21.02 22.77
C THR A 403 15.39 -20.04 22.78
N TYR A 404 14.34 -20.32 22.01
CA TYR A 404 13.08 -19.60 22.10
C TYR A 404 12.26 -20.05 23.32
N VAL A 405 11.74 -19.08 24.06
CA VAL A 405 10.89 -19.24 25.24
C VAL A 405 9.53 -18.62 24.96
N ASP A 406 8.45 -19.36 25.25
CA ASP A 406 7.07 -18.86 25.14
C ASP A 406 6.71 -18.05 26.40
N HIS A 407 6.52 -16.75 26.23
CA HIS A 407 6.22 -15.83 27.33
C HIS A 407 4.74 -15.82 27.74
N ASN A 408 3.85 -16.34 26.90
CA ASN A 408 2.42 -16.45 27.23
C ASN A 408 2.15 -17.64 28.14
N ALA A 409 2.74 -18.80 27.83
CA ALA A 409 2.67 -19.96 28.71
C ALA A 409 3.30 -19.69 30.11
N GLY A 410 4.28 -18.79 30.17
CA GLY A 410 4.96 -18.37 31.39
C GLY A 410 4.23 -17.32 32.24
N GLY A 411 3.15 -16.70 31.73
CA GLY A 411 2.45 -15.61 32.41
C GLY A 411 3.30 -14.36 32.64
N SER A 412 4.30 -14.14 31.77
CA SER A 412 5.25 -13.02 31.84
C SER A 412 5.15 -12.21 30.54
N PRO A 413 4.10 -11.39 30.39
CA PRO A 413 3.81 -10.71 29.13
C PRO A 413 4.96 -9.82 28.70
N VAL A 414 5.28 -9.87 27.42
CA VAL A 414 6.28 -8.99 26.79
C VAL A 414 5.61 -7.65 26.49
N THR A 415 6.30 -6.56 26.81
CA THR A 415 5.93 -5.22 26.33
C THR A 415 6.77 -4.88 25.12
N PHE A 416 6.14 -4.26 24.12
CA PHE A 416 6.82 -3.76 22.93
C PHE A 416 6.89 -2.24 22.96
N ASN A 417 7.97 -1.68 22.44
CA ASN A 417 8.20 -0.25 22.43
C ASN A 417 8.35 0.27 20.99
N ARG A 418 7.43 1.16 20.57
CA ARG A 418 7.56 1.93 19.33
C ARG A 418 7.88 1.04 18.12
N PHE A 419 6.90 0.24 17.71
CA PHE A 419 6.99 -0.41 16.40
C PHE A 419 6.81 0.67 15.35
N CYS A 420 7.91 1.05 14.70
CA CYS A 420 7.92 2.04 13.63
C CYS A 420 7.41 1.39 12.32
N SER A 421 8.16 1.48 11.23
CA SER A 421 7.76 0.95 9.94
C SER A 421 7.82 -0.59 9.89
N ALA A 422 7.41 -1.18 8.77
CA ALA A 422 7.21 -2.62 8.66
C ALA A 422 7.35 -3.14 7.22
N ASP A 423 7.40 -4.47 7.12
CA ASP A 423 7.45 -5.17 5.84
C ASP A 423 6.55 -6.42 5.87
N LEU A 424 5.59 -6.47 4.94
CA LEU A 424 4.91 -7.70 4.56
C LEU A 424 5.47 -8.18 3.22
N ALA A 425 6.67 -8.76 3.26
CA ALA A 425 7.36 -9.17 2.06
C ALA A 425 6.59 -10.21 1.24
N ASP A 426 6.81 -10.16 -0.07
CA ASP A 426 6.38 -11.22 -0.98
C ASP A 426 6.91 -12.60 -0.55
N SER A 427 6.11 -13.64 -0.82
CA SER A 427 6.39 -15.02 -0.38
C SER A 427 7.80 -15.53 -0.74
N GLY A 428 8.39 -15.03 -1.83
CA GLY A 428 9.75 -15.37 -2.25
C GLY A 428 10.84 -15.03 -1.22
N ALA A 429 10.58 -14.05 -0.35
CA ALA A 429 11.52 -13.62 0.69
C ALA A 429 11.79 -14.76 1.68
N PHE A 430 10.76 -15.54 1.99
CA PHE A 430 10.81 -16.59 3.01
C PHE A 430 10.61 -18.00 2.47
N TYR A 431 10.18 -18.16 1.20
CA TYR A 431 9.97 -19.45 0.55
C TYR A 431 10.53 -19.51 -0.87
N ASN A 432 11.29 -20.57 -1.16
CA ASN A 432 11.77 -20.88 -2.50
C ASN A 432 10.92 -22.02 -3.09
N ALA A 433 10.00 -21.69 -3.99
CA ALA A 433 9.12 -22.66 -4.64
C ALA A 433 9.88 -23.67 -5.55
N GLN A 434 11.07 -23.31 -6.05
CA GLN A 434 11.88 -24.17 -6.91
C GLN A 434 12.57 -25.29 -6.12
N THR A 435 12.98 -25.02 -4.88
CA THR A 435 13.68 -26.00 -4.02
C THR A 435 12.78 -26.59 -2.93
N GLY A 436 11.66 -25.92 -2.61
CA GLY A 436 10.78 -26.26 -1.50
C GLY A 436 11.35 -25.92 -0.12
N LEU A 437 12.43 -25.13 -0.05
CA LEU A 437 13.00 -24.63 1.20
C LEU A 437 12.29 -23.34 1.62
N GLY A 438 12.11 -23.15 2.92
CA GLY A 438 11.49 -21.92 3.44
C GLY A 438 10.16 -22.11 4.16
N PHE A 439 9.61 -20.99 4.60
CA PHE A 439 8.28 -20.88 5.18
C PHE A 439 7.27 -20.40 4.14
N ASP A 440 6.46 -21.33 3.65
CA ASP A 440 5.35 -21.07 2.72
C ASP A 440 4.13 -20.51 3.50
N GLY A 441 4.25 -19.25 3.89
CA GLY A 441 3.28 -18.47 4.65
C GLY A 441 3.67 -16.99 4.64
N ARG A 442 2.95 -16.17 5.40
CA ARG A 442 3.24 -14.73 5.50
C ARG A 442 3.94 -14.41 6.81
N LEU A 443 5.01 -13.63 6.73
CA LEU A 443 5.67 -13.03 7.87
C LEU A 443 5.62 -11.53 7.70
N TYR A 444 5.13 -10.86 8.72
CA TYR A 444 5.14 -9.42 8.84
C TYR A 444 6.28 -9.02 9.78
N LEU A 445 7.28 -8.32 9.26
CA LEU A 445 8.48 -7.94 9.98
C LEU A 445 8.39 -6.49 10.44
N ASN A 446 8.88 -6.21 11.64
CA ASN A 446 9.05 -4.86 12.17
C ASN A 446 10.17 -4.86 13.22
N GLY A 447 10.46 -3.68 13.77
CA GLY A 447 11.40 -3.54 14.88
C GLY A 447 10.99 -2.43 15.83
N GLU A 448 11.61 -2.44 17.02
CA GLU A 448 11.42 -1.40 18.02
C GLU A 448 12.43 -0.26 17.78
N GLU A 449 11.94 0.96 17.63
CA GLU A 449 12.73 2.20 17.46
C GLU A 449 13.30 2.71 18.80
N GLY A 450 12.99 2.01 19.90
CA GLY A 450 13.30 2.34 21.31
C GLY A 450 14.77 2.34 21.75
N GLY A 451 15.65 3.06 21.06
CA GLY A 451 17.07 3.18 21.34
C GLY A 451 17.87 1.91 21.02
N VAL A 452 19.14 1.90 21.41
CA VAL A 452 20.12 0.88 20.98
C VAL A 452 19.78 -0.57 21.37
N GLU A 453 18.75 -0.82 22.18
CA GLU A 453 18.34 -2.18 22.57
C GLU A 453 16.98 -2.59 21.97
N GLY A 454 16.49 -1.86 20.97
CA GLY A 454 15.30 -2.24 20.21
C GLY A 454 15.49 -3.59 19.51
N ARG A 455 14.42 -4.40 19.48
CA ARG A 455 14.42 -5.77 18.95
C ARG A 455 13.62 -5.83 17.65
N ALA A 456 14.08 -6.66 16.70
CA ALA A 456 13.30 -7.01 15.52
C ALA A 456 12.38 -8.22 15.79
N PHE A 457 11.22 -8.24 15.14
CA PHE A 457 10.24 -9.31 15.26
C PHE A 457 9.72 -9.79 13.90
N ALA A 458 9.33 -11.07 13.86
CA ALA A 458 8.49 -11.62 12.81
C ALA A 458 7.15 -12.06 13.39
N HIS A 459 6.07 -11.58 12.78
CA HIS A 459 4.70 -11.93 13.11
C HIS A 459 4.13 -12.86 12.04
N VAL A 460 3.67 -14.04 12.43
CA VAL A 460 3.04 -14.99 11.50
C VAL A 460 1.61 -14.54 11.21
N VAL A 461 1.26 -14.44 9.94
CA VAL A 461 -0.05 -13.97 9.49
C VAL A 461 -0.80 -15.08 8.75
N GLY A 462 -1.96 -15.42 9.28
CA GLY A 462 -2.82 -16.49 8.79
C GLY A 462 -2.30 -17.91 9.07
N GLY A 463 -3.11 -18.89 8.67
CA GLY A 463 -2.79 -20.30 8.88
C GLY A 463 -2.83 -20.76 10.35
N PRO A 464 -2.31 -21.95 10.67
CA PRO A 464 -2.41 -22.53 12.02
C PRO A 464 -1.57 -21.85 13.11
N GLN A 465 -0.66 -20.96 12.71
CA GLN A 465 0.26 -20.21 13.58
C GLN A 465 -0.02 -18.71 13.55
N ASP A 466 -1.15 -18.28 12.95
CA ASP A 466 -1.60 -16.88 12.92
C ASP A 466 -1.45 -16.25 14.30
N GLY A 467 -0.77 -15.11 14.40
CA GLY A 467 -0.57 -14.34 15.62
C GLY A 467 0.58 -14.79 16.55
N ASN A 468 1.34 -15.81 16.14
CA ASN A 468 2.65 -16.09 16.74
C ASN A 468 3.66 -15.00 16.35
N SER A 469 4.42 -14.52 17.32
CA SER A 469 5.47 -13.51 17.15
C SER A 469 6.80 -14.04 17.69
N TYR A 470 7.87 -13.87 16.92
CA TYR A 470 9.21 -14.34 17.29
C TYR A 470 10.20 -13.19 17.24
N GLU A 471 10.99 -13.01 18.30
CA GLU A 471 12.16 -12.13 18.28
C GLU A 471 13.18 -12.64 17.24
N LEU A 472 13.79 -11.73 16.48
CA LEU A 472 14.75 -12.03 15.43
C LEU A 472 16.19 -11.75 15.89
N ALA A 473 16.67 -12.50 16.88
CA ALA A 473 17.96 -12.21 17.54
C ALA A 473 19.17 -12.11 16.60
N TRP A 474 19.20 -12.84 15.47
CA TRP A 474 20.30 -12.78 14.51
C TRP A 474 20.34 -11.50 13.66
N LEU A 475 19.27 -10.71 13.65
CA LEU A 475 19.25 -9.37 13.04
C LEU A 475 19.92 -8.34 13.97
N GLY A 476 20.05 -8.65 15.26
CA GLY A 476 20.69 -7.80 16.26
C GLY A 476 19.69 -6.90 17.01
N ASN A 477 20.20 -6.13 17.96
CA ASN A 477 19.44 -5.07 18.60
C ASN A 477 19.98 -3.71 18.13
N MET A 478 19.07 -2.80 17.80
CA MET A 478 19.34 -1.43 17.31
C MET A 478 18.06 -0.59 17.42
N ALA A 479 18.13 0.71 17.09
CA ALA A 479 16.93 1.54 16.98
C ALA A 479 16.33 1.34 15.59
N TYR A 480 15.42 0.38 15.44
CA TYR A 480 14.92 -0.02 14.13
C TYR A 480 13.92 0.99 13.57
N GLU A 481 14.20 1.47 12.35
CA GLU A 481 13.19 2.18 11.55
C GLU A 481 12.33 1.18 10.77
N ASN A 482 12.96 0.37 9.91
CA ASN A 482 12.30 -0.76 9.28
C ASN A 482 13.19 -2.00 9.10
N VAL A 483 12.52 -3.08 8.73
CA VAL A 483 13.09 -4.43 8.57
C VAL A 483 12.52 -5.05 7.29
N VAL A 484 13.23 -4.91 6.17
CA VAL A 484 12.70 -5.17 4.81
C VAL A 484 13.41 -6.33 4.10
N ALA A 485 12.68 -7.38 3.77
CA ALA A 485 13.20 -8.61 3.18
C ALA A 485 13.15 -8.63 1.65
N ASN A 486 14.21 -9.16 1.02
CA ASN A 486 14.29 -9.28 -0.44
C ASN A 486 13.62 -10.57 -0.93
N ALA A 487 12.59 -10.41 -1.78
CA ALA A 487 11.80 -11.51 -2.32
C ALA A 487 12.53 -12.41 -3.35
N HIS A 488 13.69 -11.99 -3.85
CA HIS A 488 14.33 -12.57 -5.04
C HIS A 488 15.74 -13.13 -4.75
N THR A 489 15.90 -13.77 -3.59
CA THR A 489 17.20 -14.28 -3.10
C THR A 489 17.32 -15.81 -3.11
N GLY A 490 16.34 -16.51 -3.68
CA GLY A 490 16.38 -17.97 -3.83
C GLY A 490 16.40 -18.69 -2.46
N ASP A 491 17.40 -19.55 -2.23
CA ASP A 491 17.55 -20.29 -0.96
C ASP A 491 18.10 -19.43 0.19
N LYS A 492 18.53 -18.20 -0.10
CA LYS A 492 19.02 -17.24 0.89
C LYS A 492 17.85 -16.40 1.41
N THR A 493 18.01 -15.85 2.60
CA THR A 493 17.09 -14.85 3.15
C THR A 493 17.92 -13.62 3.46
N VAL A 494 17.59 -12.51 2.82
CA VAL A 494 18.33 -11.24 2.97
C VAL A 494 17.37 -10.16 3.40
N VAL A 495 17.73 -9.43 4.45
CA VAL A 495 16.88 -8.42 5.09
C VAL A 495 17.71 -7.16 5.27
N GLY A 496 17.23 -6.01 4.78
CA GLY A 496 17.81 -4.68 5.06
C GLY A 496 17.23 -4.12 6.36
N MET A 497 18.08 -3.48 7.16
CA MET A 497 17.72 -2.91 8.46
C MET A 497 18.36 -1.53 8.64
N MET A 498 17.55 -0.62 9.16
CA MET A 498 17.82 0.81 9.27
C MET A 498 17.95 1.13 10.75
N ASP A 499 19.12 1.62 11.17
CA ASP A 499 19.37 2.03 12.55
C ASP A 499 19.25 3.55 12.67
N ASP A 500 18.15 4.05 13.24
CA ASP A 500 17.93 5.46 13.62
C ASP A 500 18.70 5.82 14.93
N GLY A 501 19.65 4.96 15.34
CA GLY A 501 20.45 5.16 16.52
C GLY A 501 21.44 6.33 16.41
N GLN A 502 22.12 6.60 17.53
CA GLN A 502 23.12 7.66 17.65
C GLN A 502 24.25 7.58 16.59
N ASN A 503 24.54 6.38 16.08
CA ASN A 503 25.56 6.11 15.09
C ASN A 503 24.97 5.63 13.76
N GLY A 504 23.78 6.13 13.40
CA GLY A 504 22.89 5.54 12.41
C GLY A 504 23.58 4.87 11.22
N GLN A 505 23.35 3.57 11.11
CA GLN A 505 24.02 2.66 10.19
C GLN A 505 22.99 1.85 9.41
N VAL A 506 23.41 1.37 8.23
CA VAL A 506 22.58 0.50 7.40
C VAL A 506 23.18 -0.90 7.44
N TYR A 507 22.36 -1.86 7.84
CA TYR A 507 22.74 -3.25 8.00
C TYR A 507 21.96 -4.16 7.05
N PHE A 508 22.55 -5.32 6.77
CA PHE A 508 21.90 -6.41 6.07
C PHE A 508 22.11 -7.72 6.83
N TYR A 509 21.07 -8.50 6.96
CA TYR A 509 21.14 -9.87 7.47
C TYR A 509 21.21 -10.83 6.29
N SER A 510 21.99 -11.91 6.40
CA SER A 510 22.04 -12.99 5.42
C SER A 510 21.94 -14.36 6.09
N GLY A 511 20.82 -15.03 5.88
CA GLY A 511 20.50 -16.38 6.37
C GLY A 511 20.27 -17.39 5.26
N THR A 512 19.94 -18.63 5.61
CA THR A 512 19.65 -19.70 4.64
C THR A 512 18.34 -20.38 5.01
N LYS A 513 17.41 -20.44 4.05
CA LYS A 513 16.11 -21.10 4.21
C LYS A 513 16.29 -22.58 4.55
N GLN A 514 15.41 -23.09 5.42
CA GLN A 514 15.46 -24.47 5.92
C GLN A 514 14.18 -25.24 5.55
N SER A 515 14.27 -26.57 5.56
CA SER A 515 13.11 -27.46 5.33
C SER A 515 12.35 -27.81 6.61
N THR A 516 12.96 -27.57 7.78
CA THR A 516 12.45 -27.95 9.10
C THR A 516 12.61 -26.80 10.09
N GLY A 517 11.80 -26.81 11.14
CA GLY A 517 11.79 -25.78 12.17
C GLY A 517 10.43 -25.10 12.26
N ASN A 518 10.34 -24.12 13.15
CA ASN A 518 9.25 -23.16 13.23
C ASN A 518 9.26 -22.20 12.01
N ALA A 519 8.36 -21.23 11.97
CA ALA A 519 8.21 -20.32 10.84
C ALA A 519 9.51 -19.56 10.51
N ILE A 520 10.16 -18.95 11.51
CA ILE A 520 11.37 -18.15 11.30
C ILE A 520 12.62 -19.01 11.00
N GLU A 521 12.72 -20.21 11.60
CA GLU A 521 13.81 -21.15 11.32
C GLU A 521 13.72 -21.64 9.86
N LYS A 522 12.51 -21.99 9.40
CA LYS A 522 12.25 -22.33 8.01
C LYS A 522 12.54 -21.17 7.08
N ALA A 523 12.05 -19.98 7.42
CA ALA A 523 12.27 -18.76 6.66
C ALA A 523 13.74 -18.36 6.57
N GLY A 524 14.64 -19.01 7.31
CA GLY A 524 16.07 -18.70 7.28
C GLY A 524 16.41 -17.41 8.00
N LEU A 525 15.59 -16.98 8.97
CA LEU A 525 15.80 -15.80 9.82
C LEU A 525 16.60 -16.14 11.10
N THR A 526 17.23 -17.31 11.14
CA THR A 526 18.05 -17.79 12.26
C THR A 526 19.38 -18.35 11.75
N GLY A 527 20.45 -18.23 12.54
CA GLY A 527 21.76 -18.81 12.22
C GLY A 527 22.49 -18.14 11.05
N GLY A 528 22.13 -16.89 10.76
CA GLY A 528 22.75 -16.09 9.70
C GLY A 528 23.74 -15.07 10.26
N HIS A 529 24.22 -14.19 9.39
CA HIS A 529 25.22 -13.17 9.71
C HIS A 529 24.63 -11.78 9.58
N LEU A 530 25.04 -10.87 10.47
CA LEU A 530 24.81 -9.43 10.33
C LEU A 530 25.97 -8.80 9.56
N LEU A 531 25.64 -7.97 8.57
CA LEU A 531 26.58 -7.32 7.68
C LEU A 531 26.36 -5.80 7.71
N GLY A 532 27.40 -5.00 7.90
CA GLY A 532 27.33 -3.53 7.86
C GLY A 532 27.92 -2.96 6.57
N ILE A 533 27.32 -1.91 6.01
CA ILE A 533 27.86 -1.22 4.82
C ILE A 533 29.15 -0.48 5.15
N HIS A 534 30.13 -0.58 4.25
CA HIS A 534 31.32 0.27 4.26
C HIS A 534 31.54 0.94 2.90
N VAL A 535 31.32 2.26 2.83
CA VAL A 535 31.48 3.09 1.63
C VAL A 535 32.93 3.58 1.54
N THR A 536 33.63 3.17 0.49
CA THR A 536 35.07 3.40 0.34
C THR A 536 35.44 4.88 0.30
N ASP A 537 34.62 5.73 -0.33
CA ASP A 537 34.94 7.17 -0.44
C ASP A 537 34.78 7.94 0.89
N PHE A 538 34.18 7.34 1.91
CA PHE A 538 34.06 7.95 3.25
C PHE A 538 35.21 7.54 4.18
N GLU A 539 36.11 6.67 3.73
CA GLU A 539 37.28 6.26 4.51
C GLU A 539 38.12 7.46 4.96
N GLY A 540 38.40 7.51 6.26
CA GLY A 540 39.26 8.54 6.85
C GLY A 540 38.54 9.81 7.30
N SER A 541 37.22 9.91 7.12
CA SER A 541 36.39 10.85 7.90
C SER A 541 36.23 10.35 9.35
N ALA A 542 35.76 11.21 10.26
CA ALA A 542 35.47 10.77 11.63
C ALA A 542 34.33 9.74 11.59
N ASN A 543 34.55 8.56 12.16
CA ASN A 543 33.62 7.40 12.15
C ASN A 543 33.24 6.90 10.74
N ASN A 544 34.08 7.12 9.72
CA ASN A 544 33.73 6.87 8.31
C ASN A 544 32.37 7.48 7.93
N ALA A 545 32.01 8.58 8.60
CA ALA A 545 30.73 9.21 8.46
C ALA A 545 30.63 9.96 7.13
N GLN A 546 29.42 9.95 6.60
CA GLN A 546 28.99 10.82 5.53
C GLN A 546 29.23 12.31 5.88
N SER A 547 29.65 13.11 4.90
CA SER A 547 29.74 14.57 5.05
C SER A 547 28.41 15.27 4.76
N ASN A 548 27.99 16.16 5.66
CA ASN A 548 26.79 17.00 5.47
C ASN A 548 26.92 17.99 4.31
N THR A 549 28.15 18.29 3.86
CA THR A 549 28.40 19.32 2.82
C THR A 549 28.81 18.74 1.47
N SER A 550 29.21 17.46 1.42
CA SER A 550 29.57 16.75 0.18
C SER A 550 29.46 15.24 0.43
N PRO A 551 28.23 14.68 0.44
CA PRO A 551 28.01 13.26 0.69
C PRO A 551 28.64 12.43 -0.43
N LEU A 552 28.20 12.63 -1.66
CA LEU A 552 28.82 12.26 -2.93
C LEU A 552 28.39 13.34 -3.94
N GLY A 553 29.16 13.60 -4.99
CA GLY A 553 28.66 14.46 -6.07
C GLY A 553 27.40 13.87 -6.69
N ALA A 554 26.46 14.72 -7.13
CA ALA A 554 25.34 14.25 -7.94
C ALA A 554 25.90 13.46 -9.14
N ASP A 555 25.36 12.26 -9.40
CA ASP A 555 25.82 11.29 -10.40
C ASP A 555 27.15 10.55 -10.12
N GLU A 556 27.82 10.80 -9.00
CA GLU A 556 28.96 10.00 -8.59
C GLU A 556 28.49 8.69 -7.93
N LYS A 557 28.98 7.57 -8.48
CA LYS A 557 28.84 6.25 -7.85
C LYS A 557 30.10 5.96 -7.04
N SER A 558 29.92 5.61 -5.77
CA SER A 558 31.00 5.07 -4.94
C SER A 558 30.89 3.55 -4.85
N ALA A 559 32.02 2.88 -4.59
CA ALA A 559 32.00 1.46 -4.24
C ALA A 559 31.64 1.31 -2.76
N PHE A 560 30.89 0.25 -2.43
CA PHE A 560 30.75 -0.20 -1.06
C PHE A 560 31.14 -1.67 -0.93
N THR A 561 31.66 -2.01 0.23
CA THR A 561 31.91 -3.38 0.68
C THR A 561 31.03 -3.68 1.89
N MET A 562 30.92 -4.96 2.27
CA MET A 562 30.20 -5.37 3.47
C MET A 562 31.17 -5.85 4.54
N ILE A 563 31.01 -5.34 5.76
CA ILE A 563 31.71 -5.81 6.95
C ILE A 563 30.87 -6.91 7.59
N ASP A 564 31.41 -8.12 7.66
CA ASP A 564 30.75 -9.25 8.33
C ASP A 564 30.98 -9.18 9.85
N LEU A 565 29.91 -8.87 10.59
CA LEU A 565 29.90 -8.83 12.06
C LEU A 565 29.59 -10.21 12.68
N GLY A 566 29.28 -11.21 11.84
CA GLY A 566 29.03 -12.59 12.21
C GLY A 566 27.68 -12.81 12.89
N ASP A 567 27.62 -13.82 13.75
CA ASP A 567 26.45 -14.11 14.59
C ASP A 567 26.37 -13.10 15.76
N VAL A 568 25.29 -12.34 15.79
CA VAL A 568 25.01 -11.33 16.82
C VAL A 568 23.91 -11.72 17.80
N SER A 569 23.33 -12.92 17.69
CA SER A 569 22.16 -13.35 18.47
C SER A 569 22.33 -13.37 19.99
N GLY A 570 23.56 -13.30 20.48
CA GLY A 570 23.87 -13.22 21.91
C GLY A 570 24.51 -11.89 22.35
N LYS A 571 24.53 -10.87 21.48
CA LYS A 571 25.09 -9.55 21.77
C LYS A 571 23.98 -8.57 22.15
N THR A 572 24.30 -7.64 23.05
CA THR A 572 23.44 -6.47 23.27
C THR A 572 23.65 -5.48 22.12
N GLY A 573 22.70 -4.59 21.87
CA GLY A 573 22.87 -3.63 20.77
C GLY A 573 24.02 -2.67 21.03
N ALA A 574 24.26 -2.27 22.28
CA ALA A 574 25.47 -1.50 22.62
C ALA A 574 26.80 -2.22 22.29
N GLN A 575 26.82 -3.55 22.26
CA GLN A 575 28.00 -4.31 21.81
C GLN A 575 28.08 -4.35 20.28
N ILE A 576 26.95 -4.47 19.59
CA ILE A 576 26.88 -4.46 18.12
C ILE A 576 27.37 -3.11 17.59
N ASP A 577 26.86 -2.01 18.14
CA ASP A 577 27.25 -0.63 17.83
C ASP A 577 28.76 -0.40 18.03
N ALA A 578 29.31 -0.81 19.18
CA ALA A 578 30.75 -0.70 19.43
C ALA A 578 31.60 -1.55 18.47
N ASP A 579 31.13 -2.76 18.13
CA ASP A 579 31.83 -3.66 17.21
C ASP A 579 31.78 -3.13 15.76
N SER A 580 30.65 -2.55 15.33
CA SER A 580 30.46 -2.00 13.99
C SER A 580 31.31 -0.75 13.77
N GLU A 581 31.30 0.19 14.72
CA GLU A 581 32.19 1.36 14.74
C GLU A 581 33.66 0.94 14.66
N ALA A 582 34.08 -0.02 15.49
CA ALA A 582 35.46 -0.48 15.55
C ALA A 582 35.90 -1.18 14.26
N ALA A 583 34.98 -1.87 13.58
CA ALA A 583 35.20 -2.50 12.29
C ALA A 583 35.20 -1.49 11.12
N GLY A 584 34.66 -0.29 11.34
CA GLY A 584 34.62 0.79 10.37
C GLY A 584 33.36 0.81 9.50
N VAL A 585 32.24 0.28 9.98
CA VAL A 585 30.94 0.42 9.30
C VAL A 585 30.61 1.91 9.11
N THR A 586 30.05 2.26 7.96
CA THR A 586 29.77 3.65 7.57
C THR A 586 28.59 4.20 8.35
N THR A 587 28.81 5.30 9.08
CA THR A 587 27.73 6.09 9.67
C THR A 587 27.10 7.03 8.64
N PHE A 588 25.78 6.98 8.53
CA PHE A 588 24.96 7.84 7.70
C PHE A 588 24.24 8.90 8.56
N LEU A 589 23.60 9.87 7.90
CA LEU A 589 22.82 10.90 8.57
C LEU A 589 21.45 10.40 8.98
N ARG A 590 21.39 9.58 10.04
CA ARG A 590 20.14 9.12 10.62
C ARG A 590 19.26 8.40 9.57
N PRO A 591 19.63 7.15 9.21
CA PRO A 591 18.84 6.33 8.30
C PRO A 591 17.41 6.17 8.81
N GLU A 592 16.46 6.53 7.97
CA GLU A 592 15.06 6.16 8.17
C GLU A 592 14.75 4.96 7.27
N ASP A 593 13.53 4.82 6.76
CA ASP A 593 13.11 3.67 5.96
C ASP A 593 13.97 3.40 4.71
N GLY A 594 14.05 2.11 4.38
CA GLY A 594 14.48 1.62 3.08
C GLY A 594 13.51 0.65 2.42
N ALA A 595 13.70 0.42 1.11
CA ALA A 595 12.85 -0.47 0.32
C ALA A 595 13.63 -1.15 -0.82
N TRP A 596 13.30 -2.40 -1.12
CA TRP A 596 13.82 -3.11 -2.28
C TRP A 596 13.12 -2.64 -3.56
N ASP A 597 13.88 -2.52 -4.65
CA ASP A 597 13.33 -2.17 -5.96
C ASP A 597 12.51 -3.35 -6.54
N THR A 598 11.29 -3.05 -6.98
CA THR A 598 10.32 -4.03 -7.50
C THR A 598 10.70 -4.57 -8.89
N LEU A 599 11.50 -3.82 -9.66
CA LEU A 599 11.94 -4.17 -11.01
C LEU A 599 13.39 -4.67 -11.06
N ASN A 600 14.21 -4.29 -10.09
CA ASN A 600 15.60 -4.71 -9.98
C ASN A 600 15.89 -5.36 -8.62
N PRO A 601 15.92 -6.71 -8.53
CA PRO A 601 16.11 -7.40 -7.26
C PRO A 601 17.47 -7.16 -6.60
N ASN A 602 18.43 -6.56 -7.30
CA ASN A 602 19.74 -6.20 -6.75
C ASN A 602 19.82 -4.75 -6.28
N ARG A 603 18.73 -3.98 -6.33
CA ARG A 603 18.72 -2.59 -5.88
C ARG A 603 17.91 -2.41 -4.61
N PHE A 604 18.48 -1.64 -3.71
CA PHE A 604 17.87 -1.22 -2.47
C PHE A 604 17.98 0.29 -2.31
N TYR A 605 16.90 0.93 -1.87
CA TYR A 605 16.83 2.36 -1.61
C TYR A 605 16.70 2.60 -0.11
N PHE A 606 17.21 3.73 0.36
CA PHE A 606 16.94 4.21 1.72
C PHE A 606 17.07 5.72 1.78
N VAL A 607 16.37 6.30 2.75
CA VAL A 607 16.45 7.74 3.02
C VAL A 607 17.25 8.01 4.29
N THR A 608 17.72 9.25 4.41
CA THR A 608 18.45 9.70 5.59
C THR A 608 18.03 11.14 5.90
N THR A 609 17.71 11.44 7.16
CA THR A 609 17.43 12.81 7.61
C THR A 609 17.88 13.04 9.04
N ASN A 610 18.77 14.01 9.29
CA ASN A 610 19.25 14.25 10.66
C ASN A 610 18.42 15.30 11.45
N ALA A 611 17.82 16.27 10.77
CA ALA A 611 17.02 17.34 11.36
C ALA A 611 16.36 18.17 10.27
N PHE A 612 15.34 18.96 10.63
CA PHE A 612 14.60 19.85 9.72
C PHE A 612 15.45 20.75 8.81
N ASN A 613 16.58 21.25 9.31
CA ASN A 613 17.49 22.11 8.53
C ASN A 613 18.74 21.36 8.02
N ALA A 614 18.77 20.04 8.13
CA ALA A 614 19.82 19.18 7.61
C ALA A 614 19.46 18.69 6.19
N PRO A 615 20.41 18.12 5.44
CA PRO A 615 20.10 17.44 4.19
C PRO A 615 19.07 16.32 4.40
N SER A 616 18.08 16.26 3.52
CA SER A 616 17.08 15.19 3.44
C SER A 616 17.31 14.43 2.14
N GLN A 617 17.72 13.18 2.23
CA GLN A 617 18.40 12.51 1.12
C GLN A 617 17.79 11.16 0.77
N LEU A 618 17.97 10.77 -0.50
CA LEU A 618 17.61 9.46 -1.03
C LEU A 618 18.85 8.80 -1.63
N TRP A 619 19.11 7.57 -1.22
CA TRP A 619 20.25 6.76 -1.64
C TRP A 619 19.80 5.52 -2.40
N ALA A 620 20.65 5.04 -3.32
CA ALA A 620 20.48 3.76 -3.99
C ALA A 620 21.74 2.90 -3.85
N LEU A 621 21.56 1.66 -3.38
CA LEU A 621 22.54 0.59 -3.36
C LEU A 621 22.26 -0.36 -4.52
N ASP A 622 23.21 -0.48 -5.44
CA ASP A 622 23.22 -1.51 -6.48
C ASP A 622 24.17 -2.63 -6.03
N PHE A 623 23.64 -3.74 -5.50
CA PHE A 623 24.42 -4.92 -5.15
C PHE A 623 24.96 -5.62 -6.41
N ALA A 624 26.15 -6.22 -6.33
CA ALA A 624 26.64 -7.10 -7.37
C ALA A 624 25.75 -8.35 -7.53
N ASP A 625 25.28 -8.88 -6.40
CA ASP A 625 24.27 -9.94 -6.28
C ASP A 625 23.66 -9.84 -4.88
N ALA A 626 22.39 -9.44 -4.78
CA ALA A 626 21.71 -9.26 -3.50
C ALA A 626 21.48 -10.58 -2.74
N SER A 627 21.58 -11.75 -3.39
CA SER A 627 21.56 -13.04 -2.69
C SER A 627 22.89 -13.37 -1.99
N HIS A 628 23.95 -12.65 -2.36
CA HIS A 628 25.29 -12.73 -1.80
C HIS A 628 25.78 -11.31 -1.43
N PRO A 629 25.13 -10.65 -0.47
CA PRO A 629 25.40 -9.25 -0.14
C PRO A 629 26.88 -9.00 0.23
N GLU A 630 27.60 -10.01 0.72
CA GLU A 630 29.04 -9.94 1.03
C GLU A 630 29.92 -9.53 -0.17
N LEU A 631 29.41 -9.65 -1.39
CA LEU A 631 30.12 -9.20 -2.60
C LEU A 631 30.14 -7.68 -2.78
N GLY A 632 29.38 -6.93 -1.98
CA GLY A 632 29.29 -5.47 -2.05
C GLY A 632 28.62 -4.99 -3.34
N GLY A 633 28.92 -3.75 -3.73
CA GLY A 633 28.27 -3.12 -4.86
C GLY A 633 28.67 -1.66 -5.06
N THR A 634 27.74 -0.87 -5.60
CA THR A 634 27.89 0.58 -5.74
C THR A 634 26.77 1.33 -5.04
N ILE A 635 27.08 2.47 -4.44
CA ILE A 635 26.12 3.38 -3.83
C ILE A 635 26.06 4.69 -4.63
N LYS A 636 24.87 5.27 -4.79
CA LYS A 636 24.62 6.56 -5.43
C LYS A 636 23.68 7.41 -4.56
N LEU A 637 23.99 8.71 -4.45
CA LEU A 637 23.05 9.71 -3.95
C LEU A 637 22.12 10.14 -5.10
N LEU A 638 20.82 9.99 -4.91
CA LEU A 638 19.79 10.35 -5.90
C LEU A 638 19.23 11.74 -5.63
N LEU A 639 18.83 12.00 -4.39
CA LEU A 639 18.35 13.30 -3.94
C LEU A 639 19.23 13.79 -2.81
N ASN A 640 19.66 15.05 -2.88
CA ASN A 640 20.59 15.60 -1.89
C ASN A 640 19.93 16.55 -0.87
N GLY A 641 18.66 16.87 -1.05
CA GLY A 641 17.87 17.78 -0.20
C GLY A 641 17.66 19.17 -0.82
N SER A 642 18.26 19.46 -1.98
CA SER A 642 18.10 20.74 -2.67
C SER A 642 16.83 20.84 -3.51
N GLU A 643 16.13 19.72 -3.71
CA GLU A 643 14.97 19.60 -4.59
C GLU A 643 13.68 20.11 -3.92
N GLY A 644 13.67 20.22 -2.58
CA GLY A 644 12.61 20.89 -1.79
C GLY A 644 12.00 20.03 -0.68
N GLN A 645 12.25 18.73 -0.71
CA GLN A 645 11.90 17.78 0.33
C GLN A 645 12.62 18.07 1.64
N GLN A 646 11.96 17.78 2.76
CA GLN A 646 12.49 17.97 4.11
C GLN A 646 12.11 16.80 4.98
N MET A 647 13.08 16.30 5.74
CA MET A 647 12.89 15.17 6.66
C MET A 647 12.17 13.97 6.03
N LEU A 648 12.76 13.43 4.97
CA LEU A 648 12.26 12.19 4.38
C LEU A 648 12.38 11.07 5.39
N ASP A 649 11.29 10.33 5.55
CA ASP A 649 11.11 9.26 6.51
C ASP A 649 10.69 7.97 5.80
N ASN A 650 9.39 7.70 5.66
CA ASN A 650 8.95 6.46 5.03
C ASN A 650 9.16 6.45 3.51
N ILE A 651 9.44 5.25 2.99
CA ILE A 651 9.62 4.99 1.56
C ILE A 651 8.95 3.69 1.12
N THR A 652 8.37 3.70 -0.07
CA THR A 652 8.02 2.47 -0.79
C THR A 652 8.36 2.58 -2.27
N VAL A 653 8.43 1.44 -2.96
CA VAL A 653 8.66 1.36 -4.41
C VAL A 653 7.43 0.75 -5.04
N ASP A 654 6.83 1.46 -6.00
CA ASP A 654 5.66 0.99 -6.73
C ASP A 654 6.02 -0.09 -7.75
N SER A 655 5.01 -0.75 -8.30
CA SER A 655 5.18 -1.75 -9.37
C SER A 655 5.84 -1.26 -10.67
N HIS A 656 6.01 0.06 -10.84
CA HIS A 656 6.70 0.70 -11.97
C HIS A 656 8.13 1.13 -11.63
N GLY A 657 8.63 0.84 -10.43
CA GLY A 657 9.96 1.21 -9.96
C GLY A 657 10.09 2.68 -9.56
N LYS A 658 8.98 3.40 -9.37
CA LYS A 658 8.97 4.76 -8.82
C LYS A 658 8.89 4.71 -7.31
N LEU A 659 9.47 5.71 -6.66
CA LEU A 659 9.57 5.76 -5.21
C LEU A 659 8.56 6.74 -4.65
N ILE A 660 7.78 6.31 -3.66
CA ILE A 660 6.94 7.20 -2.87
C ILE A 660 7.66 7.50 -1.57
N LEU A 661 7.81 8.79 -1.26
CA LEU A 661 8.61 9.30 -0.15
C LEU A 661 7.74 10.19 0.74
N CYS A 662 7.75 9.94 2.04
CA CYS A 662 6.97 10.71 3.01
C CYS A 662 7.88 11.63 3.84
N GLU A 663 7.36 12.78 4.25
CA GLU A 663 8.06 13.67 5.18
C GLU A 663 7.49 13.47 6.61
N ASP A 664 8.37 13.14 7.56
CA ASP A 664 8.15 13.40 8.99
C ASP A 664 8.77 14.74 9.33
N VAL A 665 7.97 15.79 9.42
CA VAL A 665 8.51 17.11 9.76
C VAL A 665 8.47 17.41 11.25
N GLY A 666 7.94 16.50 12.07
CA GLY A 666 7.64 16.70 13.47
C GLY A 666 7.00 18.07 13.76
N ASN A 667 7.29 18.62 14.93
CA ASN A 667 6.72 19.89 15.41
C ASN A 667 7.30 21.16 14.75
N ASN A 668 7.64 21.12 13.46
CA ASN A 668 8.14 22.26 12.69
C ASN A 668 7.00 22.97 11.95
N ALA A 669 7.16 24.27 11.69
CA ALA A 669 6.14 25.08 11.02
C ALA A 669 6.17 24.87 9.49
N HIS A 670 5.95 23.64 9.06
CA HIS A 670 5.96 23.17 7.68
C HIS A 670 4.97 22.03 7.57
N LEU A 671 4.24 21.95 6.46
CA LEU A 671 3.30 20.86 6.24
C LEU A 671 4.00 19.74 5.49
N GLY A 672 4.15 18.59 6.15
CA GLY A 672 4.77 17.40 5.56
C GLY A 672 4.08 17.00 4.25
N ARG A 673 4.87 16.49 3.31
CA ARG A 673 4.43 16.14 1.95
C ARG A 673 4.66 14.66 1.65
N VAL A 674 3.92 14.19 0.65
CA VAL A 674 4.17 12.91 -0.01
C VAL A 674 4.68 13.21 -1.42
N TRP A 675 5.83 12.66 -1.74
CA TRP A 675 6.51 12.85 -3.01
C TRP A 675 6.54 11.55 -3.82
N GLN A 676 6.59 11.66 -5.13
CA GLN A 676 6.98 10.60 -6.04
C GLN A 676 8.29 10.98 -6.72
N TYR A 677 9.28 10.09 -6.65
CA TYR A 677 10.53 10.20 -7.39
C TYR A 677 10.59 9.14 -8.49
N ASP A 678 10.88 9.56 -9.72
CA ASP A 678 11.09 8.68 -10.85
C ASP A 678 12.61 8.56 -11.13
N PRO A 679 13.25 7.41 -10.85
CA PRO A 679 14.68 7.24 -11.03
C PRO A 679 15.09 7.18 -12.52
N ALA A 680 14.16 6.99 -13.45
CA ALA A 680 14.44 6.98 -14.88
C ALA A 680 14.53 8.39 -15.47
N THR A 681 13.75 9.34 -14.93
CA THR A 681 13.68 10.73 -15.41
C THR A 681 14.34 11.73 -14.47
N ASP A 682 14.71 11.31 -13.26
CA ASP A 682 15.23 12.15 -12.18
C ASP A 682 14.23 13.25 -11.75
N ALA A 683 12.94 12.95 -11.88
CA ALA A 683 11.86 13.89 -11.56
C ALA A 683 11.28 13.61 -10.16
N LEU A 684 11.18 14.67 -9.35
CA LEU A 684 10.50 14.67 -8.06
C LEU A 684 9.18 15.46 -8.16
N THR A 685 8.05 14.81 -7.89
CA THR A 685 6.70 15.38 -8.01
C THR A 685 5.96 15.27 -6.69
N GLN A 686 5.28 16.31 -6.24
CA GLN A 686 4.46 16.27 -5.01
C GLN A 686 3.10 15.63 -5.32
N LEU A 687 2.75 14.55 -4.63
CA LEU A 687 1.44 13.89 -4.78
C LEU A 687 0.41 14.45 -3.81
N ALA A 688 0.81 14.63 -2.55
CA ALA A 688 -0.09 15.06 -1.48
C ALA A 688 0.66 15.91 -0.42
N GLN A 689 -0.10 16.59 0.42
CA GLN A 689 0.40 17.37 1.56
C GLN A 689 -0.60 17.37 2.70
N HIS A 690 -0.12 17.46 3.95
CA HIS A 690 -0.98 17.61 5.12
C HIS A 690 -1.95 18.81 5.04
N ASP A 691 -3.17 18.61 5.51
CA ASP A 691 -4.22 19.64 5.52
C ASP A 691 -3.84 20.81 6.45
N ALA A 692 -3.58 21.96 5.84
CA ALA A 692 -3.28 23.20 6.54
C ALA A 692 -4.35 23.60 7.57
N SER A 693 -5.62 23.25 7.37
CA SER A 693 -6.70 23.57 8.29
C SER A 693 -6.59 22.83 9.63
N ARG A 694 -5.89 21.69 9.65
CA ARG A 694 -5.65 20.82 10.81
C ARG A 694 -4.25 20.98 11.40
N PHE A 695 -3.26 21.21 10.53
CA PHE A 695 -1.85 21.11 10.92
C PHE A 695 -1.11 22.44 10.99
N VAL A 696 -1.73 23.55 10.58
CA VAL A 696 -1.20 24.91 10.82
C VAL A 696 -1.83 25.50 12.08
N THR A 697 -1.00 25.96 13.02
CA THR A 697 -1.46 26.67 14.23
C THR A 697 -2.46 27.79 13.89
N GLY A 698 -3.68 27.67 14.43
CA GLY A 698 -4.77 28.61 14.18
C GLY A 698 -5.66 28.28 12.96
N GLY A 699 -5.44 27.13 12.32
CA GLY A 699 -6.32 26.57 11.30
C GLY A 699 -7.74 26.31 11.79
N ALA A 700 -8.69 26.24 10.85
CA ALA A 700 -10.12 26.15 11.16
C ALA A 700 -10.50 24.88 11.94
N ASN A 701 -9.77 23.79 11.72
CA ASN A 701 -9.98 22.47 12.33
C ASN A 701 -8.72 22.00 13.07
N PHE A 702 -7.94 22.94 13.62
CA PHE A 702 -6.61 22.68 14.17
C PHE A 702 -6.60 21.50 15.16
N LEU A 703 -5.72 20.53 14.91
CA LEU A 703 -5.46 19.37 15.76
C LEU A 703 -4.13 19.57 16.50
N THR A 704 -3.05 19.68 15.74
CA THR A 704 -1.66 19.80 16.20
C THR A 704 -0.83 20.50 15.13
N GLN A 705 0.48 20.68 15.35
CA GLN A 705 1.47 21.05 14.33
C GLN A 705 2.59 20.00 14.26
N ASP A 706 2.34 18.82 14.84
CA ASP A 706 3.29 17.72 14.99
C ASP A 706 2.69 16.57 14.19
N GLU A 707 2.83 16.66 12.88
CA GLU A 707 2.23 15.72 11.93
C GLU A 707 3.28 15.02 11.09
N GLU A 708 2.96 13.77 10.77
CA GLU A 708 3.84 12.85 10.10
C GLU A 708 3.01 11.96 9.17
N ALA A 709 3.50 11.79 7.94
CA ALA A 709 2.96 10.79 7.03
C ALA A 709 3.84 9.55 7.13
N SER A 710 3.24 8.40 7.39
CA SER A 710 3.97 7.17 7.68
C SER A 710 3.35 5.92 7.04
N GLY A 711 4.05 4.78 7.12
CA GLY A 711 3.52 3.47 6.74
C GLY A 711 3.13 3.33 5.26
N VAL A 712 3.76 4.06 4.34
CA VAL A 712 3.33 4.05 2.93
C VAL A 712 3.62 2.71 2.23
N ILE A 713 2.62 2.11 1.56
CA ILE A 713 2.79 0.88 0.75
C ILE A 713 1.99 0.93 -0.56
N ASP A 714 2.52 0.32 -1.63
CA ASP A 714 1.81 0.12 -2.90
C ASP A 714 0.76 -1.01 -2.78
N VAL A 715 -0.51 -0.67 -2.93
CA VAL A 715 -1.65 -1.61 -2.95
C VAL A 715 -2.37 -1.60 -4.30
N SER A 716 -1.73 -1.12 -5.36
CA SER A 716 -2.30 -1.07 -6.72
C SER A 716 -2.72 -2.46 -7.19
N HIS A 717 -1.97 -3.51 -6.85
CA HIS A 717 -2.35 -4.90 -7.16
C HIS A 717 -3.61 -5.39 -6.43
N ILE A 718 -4.00 -4.77 -5.32
CA ILE A 718 -5.20 -5.08 -4.54
C ILE A 718 -6.36 -4.19 -4.98
N LEU A 719 -6.11 -2.88 -5.07
CA LEU A 719 -7.13 -1.85 -5.16
C LEU A 719 -7.14 -1.07 -6.48
N GLY A 720 -6.03 -1.03 -7.20
CA GLY A 720 -5.87 -0.30 -8.45
C GLY A 720 -6.32 -1.06 -9.71
N ASN A 721 -6.28 -0.32 -10.81
CA ASN A 721 -6.60 -0.73 -12.18
C ASN A 721 -5.38 -0.48 -13.09
N ALA A 722 -5.38 -0.96 -14.34
CA ALA A 722 -4.23 -0.82 -15.25
C ALA A 722 -3.70 0.63 -15.44
N GLY A 723 -4.55 1.64 -15.22
CA GLY A 723 -4.22 3.06 -15.32
C GLY A 723 -4.24 3.81 -13.99
N GLU A 724 -4.18 3.12 -12.85
CA GLU A 724 -4.28 3.75 -11.52
C GLU A 724 -3.34 3.08 -10.52
N ASN A 725 -2.44 3.88 -9.94
CA ASN A 725 -1.71 3.50 -8.75
C ASN A 725 -2.52 3.85 -7.50
N VAL A 726 -2.51 2.97 -6.50
CA VAL A 726 -3.16 3.19 -5.20
C VAL A 726 -2.17 2.87 -4.10
N TYR A 727 -1.94 3.85 -3.23
CA TYR A 727 -1.06 3.72 -2.07
C TYR A 727 -1.89 3.76 -0.79
N LEU A 728 -1.60 2.84 0.13
CA LEU A 728 -2.09 2.91 1.50
C LEU A 728 -1.06 3.70 2.31
N ILE A 729 -1.53 4.61 3.17
CA ILE A 729 -0.65 5.49 3.94
C ILE A 729 -1.32 5.86 5.28
N ASP A 730 -0.49 6.00 6.30
CA ASP A 730 -0.90 6.48 7.60
C ASP A 730 -0.52 7.95 7.82
N THR A 731 -1.21 8.58 8.76
CA THR A 731 -0.84 9.86 9.31
C THR A 731 -0.81 9.76 10.82
N GLN A 732 0.30 10.13 11.43
CA GLN A 732 0.38 10.37 12.85
C GLN A 732 0.09 11.85 13.10
N SER A 733 -0.80 12.12 14.03
CA SER A 733 -1.18 13.50 14.35
C SER A 733 -0.66 13.94 15.71
N HIS A 734 0.09 13.10 16.42
CA HIS A 734 0.57 13.28 17.80
C HIS A 734 -0.38 13.98 18.80
N LEU A 735 -1.70 13.89 18.54
CA LEU A 735 -2.70 14.60 19.31
C LEU A 735 -3.06 13.72 20.48
N ASN A 736 -2.64 14.08 21.69
CA ASN A 736 -2.95 13.28 22.86
C ASN A 736 -4.48 13.14 23.08
N VAL A 737 -4.98 11.90 22.95
CA VAL A 737 -6.40 11.54 23.15
C VAL A 737 -6.59 10.85 24.51
N GLY A 738 -5.58 10.10 24.97
CA GLY A 738 -5.57 9.37 26.23
C GLY A 738 -6.30 8.02 26.22
N GLY A 739 -6.09 7.23 27.27
CA GLY A 739 -6.68 5.90 27.42
C GLY A 739 -6.09 4.87 26.46
N GLU A 740 -6.96 4.03 25.89
CA GLU A 740 -6.63 3.02 24.87
C GLU A 740 -6.06 3.63 23.57
N LEU A 741 -6.49 4.85 23.23
CA LEU A 741 -6.16 5.48 21.95
C LEU A 741 -4.77 6.11 21.96
N VAL A 742 -4.32 6.59 23.14
CA VAL A 742 -3.05 7.28 23.36
C VAL A 742 -2.96 8.62 22.62
N GLU A 743 -2.81 8.59 21.29
CA GLU A 743 -2.67 9.76 20.41
C GLU A 743 -3.63 9.66 19.22
N GLY A 744 -3.54 10.60 18.28
CA GLY A 744 -4.39 10.66 17.07
C GLY A 744 -3.62 10.24 15.82
N GLY A 745 -4.37 9.82 14.81
CA GLY A 745 -3.85 9.43 13.51
C GLY A 745 -4.96 8.94 12.57
N GLN A 746 -4.60 8.62 11.33
CA GLN A 746 -5.54 8.23 10.29
C GLN A 746 -4.91 7.32 9.24
N LEU A 747 -5.61 6.24 8.88
CA LEU A 747 -5.33 5.39 7.74
C LEU A 747 -6.07 5.90 6.52
N GLN A 748 -5.37 6.06 5.40
CA GLN A 748 -5.88 6.69 4.19
C GLN A 748 -5.34 6.01 2.93
N LEU A 749 -5.97 6.32 1.80
CA LEU A 749 -5.55 5.94 0.46
C LEU A 749 -5.15 7.19 -0.32
N ILE A 750 -4.10 7.08 -1.13
CA ILE A 750 -3.77 8.01 -2.21
C ILE A 750 -4.04 7.28 -3.52
N HIS A 751 -4.95 7.82 -4.32
CA HIS A 751 -5.26 7.33 -5.66
C HIS A 751 -4.59 8.23 -6.68
N GLN A 752 -3.86 7.65 -7.63
CA GLN A 752 -3.13 8.37 -8.67
C GLN A 752 -3.45 7.77 -10.04
N TYR A 753 -4.15 8.53 -10.88
CA TYR A 753 -4.36 8.13 -12.27
C TYR A 753 -3.09 8.34 -13.11
N LEU A 754 -2.78 7.39 -13.99
CA LEU A 754 -1.57 7.36 -14.82
C LEU A 754 -1.80 7.88 -16.26
N VAL A 755 -2.86 8.67 -16.45
CA VAL A 755 -3.42 9.08 -17.75
C VAL A 755 -3.09 10.51 -18.14
#